data_AF-A0A960YJ33-F1
#
_entry.id   AF-A0A960YJ33-F1
#
_cell.length_a   1.000
_cell.length_b   1.000
_cell.length_c   1.000
_cell.angle_alpha   90.00
_cell.angle_beta   90.00
_cell.angle_gamma   90.00
#
_symmetry.space_group_name_H-M   'P 1'
#
loop_
_entity.id
_entity.type
_entity.pdbx_description
1 polymer ?
#
loop_
_entity_poly.entity_id
_entity_poly.type
_entity_poly.pdbx_seq_one_letter_code
_entity_poly.pdbx_strand_id
1 'polypeptide(L)'
;NAPVLRLLLGNSFGEPKLLESLELESSASGAGTPAQLAQGLDYLRLWADANGDGLPDAGAQPLDGAAMGADGVVDFTGFGFTVPAESQVQLLVTADVSLLDAADGDLQAVEVAGVEALAFADGTAPAAIFPLGSGGALRVDGMVAAQLGNLGAPVATVGPGEGPVLGLAFTLPANGYLPDALQHITVANLGGDADGDALPTLTLWSDGGNDAWDAGDAGGDDVELGALAWLGDSWQSALSSIPVPEGGLRLYVSFTVASSLADSSTVQLGVPQDGLIMASDNDGPRDAPLVNAESQLLSPATLLSSLSISPVASIVGQDVNVVMVLRNQGGERMSGIAPSPLAASGDGQLTLIAGPTPPSLDLEAGADSSVQWTYRAAAPGGVLLAGSASGTGDESGLTHLSLTSHSNAHTVFVATDSLSLHPVPSLPFFVNRGQDGVVPLHLTFSNGGGAEASAVNLRGFSLELEATGGGGIVPAELFDGVRVKEGGDVYLVKTAAEIETAGSTLSLPLDPVVSVAPGAPVTLDLEVDVAPGTVVPGFSVKITGASVFDAVDATSGAPVSVALESGSYPVSAGPAQVSAPAETLLVSAAPDSLRPAGQGQPAVLLGVLTLDNDGIPDITADARLLAFGLGFADSSGVNAIAPGAVLTRLRVVDGLGVTHAERGLDAGDTAPLALVCSPLLAVASGTPQTLLLLGDIAPDAPLGILRARLEPPSSMVVHDAISGGPVTPAYAAPTLLGHRVRVEAAAGMLLARRVAAAPDSVSLGATAVPVLGLRLRHPGGPESAALRSHGCAIRFWDASRDSLPPGDLLSALRAQWNGQPLPLPELPASGGSVWLPLGDAVLAPGDSATLDIAIDLDPAAAGGFLELAIDGPGWQAVDENTSVPVALGPEVGQSFPLVSGLIWLEAPPRELSVGIESRMPAVLAADGLELACASFTLSNPAAAGDGAVPLAGLVLCAEDGHGVALPVGAALRRARLYLDDTLWAESAALTADSLGAWVGAATPLPVEPQQARVLELRVELQEDFAGPSLR
;
A
#
# COMPACT_ATOMS: atom_id res chain seq x y z
N ASN A 1 -39.12 -31.35 -3.56
CA ASN A 1 -39.01 -30.55 -4.80
C ASN A 1 -40.34 -29.92 -5.22
N ALA A 2 -41.08 -29.30 -4.30
CA ALA A 2 -42.15 -28.38 -4.69
C ALA A 2 -41.52 -27.01 -5.01
N PRO A 3 -41.98 -26.29 -6.05
CA PRO A 3 -41.45 -24.96 -6.35
C PRO A 3 -41.91 -23.93 -5.32
N VAL A 4 -40.97 -23.16 -4.77
CA VAL A 4 -41.22 -22.01 -3.88
C VAL A 4 -41.52 -20.73 -4.67
N LEU A 5 -40.98 -20.63 -5.89
CA LEU A 5 -41.23 -19.51 -6.81
C LEU A 5 -41.41 -20.00 -8.24
N ARG A 6 -42.33 -19.33 -8.96
CA ARG A 6 -42.56 -19.53 -10.40
C ARG A 6 -42.51 -18.16 -11.06
N LEU A 7 -41.59 -17.97 -12.00
CA LEU A 7 -41.40 -16.72 -12.73
C LEU A 7 -41.74 -16.92 -14.19
N LEU A 8 -42.69 -16.13 -14.71
CA LEU A 8 -43.03 -16.11 -16.13
C LEU A 8 -42.36 -14.91 -16.79
N LEU A 9 -41.42 -15.17 -17.70
CA LEU A 9 -40.69 -14.15 -18.43
C LEU A 9 -41.27 -14.02 -19.84
N GLY A 10 -41.80 -12.84 -20.16
CA GLY A 10 -42.33 -12.51 -21.48
C GLY A 10 -41.42 -11.55 -22.23
N ASN A 11 -40.95 -11.94 -23.41
CA ASN A 11 -40.18 -11.08 -24.30
C ASN A 11 -41.07 -10.54 -25.42
N SER A 12 -41.35 -9.23 -25.40
CA SER A 12 -42.12 -8.55 -26.46
C SER A 12 -41.25 -7.92 -27.55
N PHE A 13 -39.92 -8.03 -27.44
CA PHE A 13 -38.98 -7.55 -28.44
C PHE A 13 -38.83 -8.58 -29.58
N GLY A 14 -38.49 -8.08 -30.77
CA GLY A 14 -38.21 -8.91 -31.96
C GLY A 14 -36.86 -9.64 -31.93
N GLU A 15 -36.10 -9.51 -30.85
CA GLU A 15 -34.79 -10.14 -30.65
C GLU A 15 -34.77 -10.91 -29.31
N PRO A 16 -34.00 -12.00 -29.18
CA PRO A 16 -33.89 -12.75 -27.93
C PRO A 16 -33.21 -11.92 -26.82
N LYS A 17 -33.57 -12.20 -25.57
CA LYS A 17 -32.99 -11.57 -24.37
C LYS A 17 -32.29 -12.63 -23.52
N LEU A 18 -31.09 -12.34 -23.02
CA LEU A 18 -30.30 -13.26 -22.21
C LEU A 18 -30.32 -12.79 -20.75
N LEU A 19 -30.90 -13.59 -19.86
CA LEU A 19 -30.84 -13.39 -18.42
C LEU A 19 -29.56 -14.05 -17.88
N GLU A 20 -28.76 -13.31 -17.12
CA GLU A 20 -27.46 -13.76 -16.60
C GLU A 20 -27.40 -13.79 -15.08
N SER A 21 -28.28 -13.07 -14.40
CA SER A 21 -28.46 -13.18 -12.95
C SER A 21 -29.92 -13.08 -12.52
N LEU A 22 -30.21 -13.73 -11.40
CA LEU A 22 -31.46 -13.62 -10.68
C LEU A 22 -31.17 -13.61 -9.18
N GLU A 23 -31.50 -12.51 -8.51
CA GLU A 23 -31.45 -12.38 -7.06
C GLU A 23 -32.86 -12.61 -6.50
N LEU A 24 -32.96 -13.35 -5.40
CA LEU A 24 -34.19 -13.54 -4.65
C LEU A 24 -33.97 -13.16 -3.19
N GLU A 25 -34.98 -12.56 -2.59
CA GLU A 25 -35.02 -12.29 -1.16
C GLU A 25 -36.03 -13.22 -0.46
N SER A 26 -35.71 -13.62 0.76
CA SER A 26 -36.64 -14.33 1.64
C SER A 26 -37.76 -13.38 2.05
N SER A 27 -38.98 -13.78 1.70
CA SER A 27 -40.21 -13.18 2.20
C SER A 27 -40.86 -14.08 3.25
N ALA A 28 -40.04 -14.92 3.90
CA ALA A 28 -40.50 -15.82 4.94
C ALA A 28 -41.12 -15.05 6.12
N SER A 29 -42.13 -15.64 6.75
CA SER A 29 -42.83 -15.01 7.87
C SER A 29 -43.12 -16.02 8.97
N GLY A 30 -42.95 -15.61 10.22
CA GLY A 30 -43.03 -16.49 11.36
C GLY A 30 -42.73 -15.77 12.66
N ALA A 31 -42.44 -16.53 13.71
CA ALA A 31 -42.17 -15.99 15.05
C ALA A 31 -40.70 -15.54 15.24
N GLY A 32 -39.79 -16.00 14.38
CA GLY A 32 -38.36 -15.72 14.43
C GLY A 32 -37.95 -14.32 13.96
N THR A 33 -36.67 -14.01 14.15
CA THR A 33 -36.04 -12.84 13.53
C THR A 33 -35.91 -13.04 12.01
N PRO A 34 -35.76 -11.98 11.21
CA PRO A 34 -35.57 -12.11 9.76
C PRO A 34 -34.43 -13.08 9.37
N ALA A 35 -33.32 -13.05 10.10
CA ALA A 35 -32.19 -13.97 9.87
C ALA A 35 -32.57 -15.44 10.17
N GLN A 36 -33.29 -15.70 11.26
CA GLN A 36 -33.76 -17.04 11.60
C GLN A 36 -34.80 -17.56 10.59
N LEU A 37 -35.69 -16.68 10.10
CA LEU A 37 -36.68 -17.05 9.09
C LEU A 37 -36.03 -17.34 7.73
N ALA A 38 -35.00 -16.57 7.36
CA ALA A 38 -34.20 -16.81 6.16
C ALA A 38 -33.48 -18.17 6.20
N GLN A 39 -32.92 -18.54 7.36
CA GLN A 39 -32.27 -19.83 7.58
C GLN A 39 -33.21 -21.04 7.52
N GLY A 40 -34.53 -20.83 7.44
CA GLY A 40 -35.46 -21.93 7.21
C GLY A 40 -35.38 -22.55 5.81
N LEU A 41 -34.68 -21.93 4.86
CA LEU A 41 -34.37 -22.50 3.55
C LEU A 41 -32.85 -22.69 3.41
N ASP A 42 -32.40 -23.93 3.22
CA ASP A 42 -30.97 -24.24 3.13
C ASP A 42 -30.41 -23.91 1.74
N TYR A 43 -31.06 -24.45 0.70
CA TYR A 43 -30.52 -24.43 -0.65
C TYR A 43 -31.62 -24.26 -1.69
N LEU A 44 -31.41 -23.33 -2.62
CA LEU A 44 -32.34 -23.03 -3.69
C LEU A 44 -31.74 -23.43 -5.03
N ARG A 45 -32.59 -23.98 -5.89
CA ARG A 45 -32.21 -24.42 -7.25
C ARG A 45 -33.11 -23.74 -8.26
N LEU A 46 -32.50 -23.12 -9.26
CA LEU A 46 -33.16 -22.47 -10.37
C LEU A 46 -33.29 -23.46 -11.54
N TRP A 47 -34.49 -23.60 -12.08
CA TRP A 47 -34.80 -24.52 -13.18
C TRP A 47 -35.46 -23.79 -14.34
N ALA A 48 -35.18 -24.25 -15.55
CA ALA A 48 -36.02 -23.97 -16.70
C ALA A 48 -37.21 -24.94 -16.71
N ASP A 49 -38.42 -24.41 -16.92
CA ASP A 49 -39.63 -25.20 -17.13
C ASP A 49 -39.91 -25.27 -18.63
N ALA A 50 -39.35 -26.29 -19.30
CA ALA A 50 -39.44 -26.39 -20.76
C ALA A 50 -40.81 -26.89 -21.22
N ASN A 51 -41.52 -27.64 -20.37
CA ASN A 51 -42.82 -28.23 -20.69
C ASN A 51 -44.02 -27.37 -20.21
N GLY A 52 -43.77 -26.39 -19.33
CA GLY A 52 -44.76 -25.45 -18.80
C GLY A 52 -45.72 -26.07 -17.78
N ASP A 53 -45.37 -27.18 -17.14
CA ASP A 53 -46.21 -27.89 -16.17
C ASP A 53 -46.05 -27.38 -14.72
N GLY A 54 -45.09 -26.49 -14.50
CA GLY A 54 -44.82 -25.89 -13.20
C GLY A 54 -44.02 -26.80 -12.25
N LEU A 55 -43.36 -27.83 -12.75
CA LEU A 55 -42.47 -28.72 -12.00
C LEU A 55 -41.11 -28.83 -12.71
N PRO A 56 -40.02 -29.12 -11.98
CA PRO A 56 -38.75 -29.44 -12.62
C PRO A 56 -38.87 -30.65 -13.56
N ASP A 57 -38.41 -30.49 -14.80
CA ASP A 57 -38.42 -31.55 -15.82
C ASP A 57 -37.60 -32.77 -15.39
N ALA A 58 -38.13 -33.98 -15.59
CA ALA A 58 -37.46 -35.21 -15.18
C ALA A 58 -36.11 -35.39 -15.91
N GLY A 59 -35.01 -35.45 -15.15
CA GLY A 59 -33.65 -35.61 -15.68
C GLY A 59 -32.98 -34.32 -16.15
N ALA A 60 -33.65 -33.16 -16.03
CA ALA A 60 -33.01 -31.87 -16.22
C ALA A 60 -31.98 -31.60 -15.12
N GLN A 61 -30.98 -30.76 -15.42
CA GLN A 61 -30.10 -30.18 -14.42
C GLN A 61 -30.60 -28.78 -14.08
N PRO A 62 -30.43 -28.31 -12.83
CA PRO A 62 -30.71 -26.93 -12.51
C PRO A 62 -29.82 -26.01 -13.35
N LEU A 63 -30.34 -24.84 -13.71
CA LEU A 63 -29.58 -23.78 -14.37
C LEU A 63 -28.48 -23.25 -13.45
N ASP A 64 -28.81 -23.16 -12.16
CA ASP A 64 -27.91 -22.74 -11.10
C ASP A 64 -28.46 -23.19 -9.73
N GLY A 65 -27.61 -23.19 -8.71
CA GLY A 65 -27.95 -23.56 -7.35
C GLY A 65 -27.12 -22.76 -6.34
N ALA A 66 -27.80 -22.16 -5.36
CA ALA A 66 -27.16 -21.33 -4.35
C ALA A 66 -27.81 -21.52 -2.99
N ALA A 67 -27.01 -21.40 -1.93
CA ALA A 67 -27.50 -21.41 -0.55
C ALA A 67 -28.18 -20.08 -0.22
N MET A 68 -29.15 -20.10 0.69
CA MET A 68 -29.73 -18.87 1.22
C MET A 68 -28.68 -18.15 2.08
N GLY A 69 -28.43 -16.87 1.81
CA GLY A 69 -27.58 -16.02 2.63
C GLY A 69 -28.20 -15.79 4.02
N ALA A 70 -27.36 -15.52 5.02
CA ALA A 70 -27.82 -15.20 6.38
C ALA A 70 -28.61 -13.87 6.45
N ASP A 71 -28.45 -13.02 5.43
CA ASP A 71 -29.24 -11.81 5.19
C ASP A 71 -30.59 -12.10 4.52
N GLY A 72 -30.86 -13.36 4.15
CA GLY A 72 -32.05 -13.78 3.44
C GLY A 72 -32.02 -13.51 1.95
N VAL A 73 -30.84 -13.29 1.36
CA VAL A 73 -30.69 -13.10 -0.08
C VAL A 73 -30.04 -14.33 -0.71
N VAL A 74 -30.48 -14.70 -1.91
CA VAL A 74 -29.83 -15.74 -2.72
C VAL A 74 -29.61 -15.25 -4.13
N ASP A 75 -28.36 -15.32 -4.57
CA ASP A 75 -27.90 -14.89 -5.89
C ASP A 75 -27.65 -16.10 -6.79
N PHE A 76 -28.41 -16.19 -7.87
CA PHE A 76 -28.08 -17.08 -8.98
C PHE A 76 -27.22 -16.31 -9.97
N THR A 77 -25.93 -16.63 -10.02
CA THR A 77 -24.94 -16.01 -10.90
C THR A 77 -24.09 -17.09 -11.56
N GLY A 78 -23.90 -17.00 -12.88
CA GLY A 78 -23.12 -18.00 -13.64
C GLY A 78 -23.94 -18.89 -14.58
N PHE A 79 -25.24 -18.61 -14.74
CA PHE A 79 -26.06 -19.19 -15.79
C PHE A 79 -26.32 -18.19 -16.93
N GLY A 80 -26.70 -18.70 -18.10
CA GLY A 80 -27.16 -17.88 -19.22
C GLY A 80 -28.46 -18.44 -19.78
N PHE A 81 -29.59 -17.80 -19.48
CA PHE A 81 -30.91 -18.26 -19.88
C PHE A 81 -31.51 -17.36 -20.97
N THR A 82 -31.71 -17.91 -22.16
CA THR A 82 -32.25 -17.16 -23.30
C THR A 82 -33.78 -17.17 -23.31
N VAL A 83 -34.39 -15.99 -23.30
CA VAL A 83 -35.81 -15.76 -23.57
C VAL A 83 -35.99 -15.42 -25.07
N PRO A 84 -36.54 -16.31 -25.90
CA PRO A 84 -36.68 -16.07 -27.34
C PRO A 84 -37.53 -14.84 -27.68
N ALA A 85 -37.32 -14.25 -28.86
CA ALA A 85 -38.11 -13.12 -29.36
C ALA A 85 -39.61 -13.46 -29.41
N GLU A 86 -40.47 -12.49 -29.06
CA GLU A 86 -41.94 -12.60 -29.09
C GLU A 86 -42.49 -13.87 -28.40
N SER A 87 -41.85 -14.30 -27.31
CA SER A 87 -42.17 -15.56 -26.62
C SER A 87 -42.35 -15.39 -25.11
N GLN A 88 -42.85 -16.45 -24.47
CA GLN A 88 -42.91 -16.58 -23.01
C GLN A 88 -42.22 -17.87 -22.60
N VAL A 89 -41.46 -17.79 -21.52
CA VAL A 89 -40.77 -18.92 -20.90
C VAL A 89 -40.96 -18.86 -19.39
N GLN A 90 -40.83 -19.99 -18.72
CA GLN A 90 -41.05 -20.10 -17.29
C GLN A 90 -39.78 -20.61 -16.59
N LEU A 91 -39.46 -19.96 -15.46
CA LEU A 91 -38.45 -20.39 -14.52
C LEU A 91 -39.12 -20.86 -13.24
N LEU A 92 -38.53 -21.87 -12.59
CA LEU A 92 -38.98 -22.42 -11.32
C LEU A 92 -37.83 -22.35 -10.32
N VAL A 93 -38.15 -22.04 -9.08
CA VAL A 93 -37.21 -22.14 -7.97
C VAL A 93 -37.74 -23.19 -7.03
N THR A 94 -36.95 -24.21 -6.74
CA THR A 94 -37.22 -25.17 -5.66
C THR A 94 -36.28 -24.89 -4.51
N ALA A 95 -36.73 -25.09 -3.28
CA ALA A 95 -35.88 -24.96 -2.11
C ALA A 95 -35.91 -26.24 -1.27
N ASP A 96 -34.79 -26.50 -0.61
CA ASP A 96 -34.67 -27.45 0.50
C ASP A 96 -34.97 -26.67 1.79
N VAL A 97 -35.89 -27.20 2.61
CA VAL A 97 -36.26 -26.59 3.91
C VAL A 97 -35.32 -27.15 4.97
N SER A 98 -34.78 -26.29 5.83
CA SER A 98 -33.85 -26.70 6.88
C SER A 98 -34.49 -27.74 7.80
N LEU A 99 -33.75 -28.81 8.07
CA LEU A 99 -34.16 -29.86 9.01
C LEU A 99 -34.03 -29.41 10.47
N LEU A 100 -33.21 -28.42 10.80
CA LEU A 100 -32.95 -28.05 12.20
C LEU A 100 -33.30 -26.61 12.53
N ASP A 101 -33.39 -25.72 11.53
CA ASP A 101 -33.61 -24.29 11.75
C ASP A 101 -35.04 -23.86 11.41
N ALA A 102 -35.71 -24.56 10.49
CA ALA A 102 -37.08 -24.21 10.12
C ALA A 102 -38.07 -24.58 11.25
N ALA A 103 -38.70 -23.57 11.85
CA ALA A 103 -39.72 -23.79 12.87
C ALA A 103 -41.08 -24.12 12.23
N ASP A 104 -41.80 -25.04 12.84
CA ASP A 104 -43.19 -25.36 12.51
C ASP A 104 -44.07 -24.11 12.51
N GLY A 105 -44.97 -24.04 11.54
CA GLY A 105 -45.87 -22.93 11.33
C GLY A 105 -45.25 -21.74 10.59
N ASP A 106 -43.92 -21.69 10.45
CA ASP A 106 -43.27 -20.70 9.60
C ASP A 106 -43.70 -20.87 8.15
N LEU A 107 -43.84 -19.73 7.48
CA LEU A 107 -44.20 -19.64 6.08
C LEU A 107 -42.93 -19.31 5.30
N GLN A 108 -42.44 -20.26 4.53
CA GLN A 108 -41.28 -20.10 3.66
C GLN A 108 -41.69 -19.59 2.29
N ALA A 109 -41.12 -18.45 1.90
CA ALA A 109 -41.36 -17.81 0.62
C ALA A 109 -40.12 -17.04 0.18
N VAL A 110 -39.99 -16.90 -1.14
CA VAL A 110 -38.99 -16.03 -1.75
C VAL A 110 -39.66 -15.13 -2.78
N GLU A 111 -39.10 -13.95 -2.97
CA GLU A 111 -39.58 -12.96 -3.91
C GLU A 111 -38.44 -12.30 -4.67
N VAL A 112 -38.76 -11.77 -5.85
CA VAL A 112 -37.88 -10.83 -6.54
C VAL A 112 -38.23 -9.43 -6.03
N ALA A 113 -37.36 -8.82 -5.23
CA ALA A 113 -37.68 -7.58 -4.52
C ALA A 113 -37.83 -6.36 -5.45
N GLY A 114 -37.03 -6.30 -6.53
CA GLY A 114 -36.97 -5.15 -7.41
C GLY A 114 -36.55 -5.46 -8.84
N VAL A 115 -36.46 -4.43 -9.67
CA VAL A 115 -36.09 -4.56 -11.10
C VAL A 115 -34.61 -4.90 -11.27
N GLU A 116 -33.79 -4.46 -10.32
CA GLU A 116 -32.35 -4.69 -10.18
C GLU A 116 -32.00 -6.16 -9.94
N ALA A 117 -32.93 -6.94 -9.35
CA ALA A 117 -32.74 -8.35 -9.06
C ALA A 117 -32.75 -9.26 -10.30
N LEU A 118 -33.02 -8.72 -11.50
CA LEU A 118 -32.85 -9.43 -12.77
C LEU A 118 -31.88 -8.67 -13.68
N ALA A 119 -30.72 -9.27 -13.97
CA ALA A 119 -29.78 -8.69 -14.94
C ALA A 119 -29.86 -9.40 -16.29
N PHE A 120 -30.19 -8.63 -17.33
CA PHE A 120 -30.08 -9.06 -18.72
C PHE A 120 -28.78 -8.53 -19.34
N ALA A 121 -28.13 -9.37 -20.16
CA ALA A 121 -26.82 -9.08 -20.77
C ALA A 121 -26.76 -7.76 -21.57
N ASP A 122 -27.89 -7.31 -22.12
CA ASP A 122 -28.01 -6.08 -22.89
C ASP A 122 -28.55 -4.89 -22.09
N GLY A 123 -28.65 -5.03 -20.76
CA GLY A 123 -29.19 -4.01 -19.86
C GLY A 123 -30.70 -3.82 -19.96
N THR A 124 -31.44 -4.79 -20.52
CA THR A 124 -32.90 -4.72 -20.60
C THR A 124 -33.50 -4.75 -19.19
N ALA A 125 -34.19 -3.68 -18.81
CA ALA A 125 -34.96 -3.65 -17.56
C ALA A 125 -36.34 -4.32 -17.77
N PRO A 126 -36.71 -5.33 -16.95
CA PRO A 126 -38.04 -5.92 -17.02
C PRO A 126 -39.12 -4.94 -16.51
N ALA A 127 -40.32 -5.01 -17.10
CA ALA A 127 -41.47 -4.24 -16.67
C ALA A 127 -42.43 -5.13 -15.88
N ALA A 128 -42.46 -4.96 -14.55
CA ALA A 128 -43.34 -5.69 -13.65
C ALA A 128 -43.77 -4.81 -12.46
N ILE A 129 -44.68 -5.32 -11.62
CA ILE A 129 -45.03 -4.72 -10.32
C ILE A 129 -44.30 -5.54 -9.27
N PHE A 130 -43.27 -4.96 -8.66
CA PHE A 130 -42.47 -5.60 -7.63
C PHE A 130 -43.02 -5.33 -6.22
N PRO A 131 -42.76 -6.21 -5.24
CA PRO A 131 -42.01 -7.46 -5.37
C PRO A 131 -42.79 -8.56 -6.10
N LEU A 132 -42.07 -9.46 -6.79
CA LEU A 132 -42.63 -10.63 -7.47
C LEU A 132 -42.48 -11.88 -6.60
N GLY A 133 -43.48 -12.18 -5.79
CA GLY A 133 -43.60 -13.43 -5.06
C GLY A 133 -44.50 -14.45 -5.79
N SER A 134 -44.41 -15.72 -5.39
CA SER A 134 -45.28 -16.80 -5.90
C SER A 134 -46.74 -16.67 -5.45
N GLY A 135 -47.01 -15.81 -4.47
CA GLY A 135 -48.34 -15.59 -3.89
C GLY A 135 -48.82 -16.72 -2.97
N GLY A 136 -47.99 -17.74 -2.71
CA GLY A 136 -48.29 -18.84 -1.79
C GLY A 136 -47.02 -19.29 -1.06
N ALA A 137 -46.88 -18.89 0.19
CA ALA A 137 -45.80 -19.37 1.04
C ALA A 137 -46.03 -20.83 1.43
N LEU A 138 -44.96 -21.63 1.47
CA LEU A 138 -44.99 -23.01 1.94
C LEU A 138 -44.96 -23.00 3.46
N ARG A 139 -45.91 -23.68 4.09
CA ARG A 139 -45.94 -23.84 5.54
C ARG A 139 -45.03 -25.01 5.93
N VAL A 140 -44.12 -24.76 6.86
CA VAL A 140 -43.44 -25.82 7.62
C VAL A 140 -44.50 -26.47 8.51
N ASP A 141 -44.68 -27.79 8.38
CA ASP A 141 -45.72 -28.55 9.06
C ASP A 141 -45.16 -29.85 9.66
N GLY A 142 -44.89 -29.80 10.96
CA GLY A 142 -44.41 -30.89 11.78
C GLY A 142 -42.99 -31.32 11.51
N MET A 143 -42.58 -32.35 12.25
CA MET A 143 -41.27 -32.94 12.14
C MET A 143 -41.26 -34.20 11.25
N VAL A 144 -40.13 -34.52 10.63
CA VAL A 144 -39.86 -35.73 9.85
C VAL A 144 -38.87 -36.65 10.56
N ALA A 145 -38.87 -37.93 10.22
CA ALA A 145 -38.03 -38.94 10.86
C ALA A 145 -36.53 -38.62 10.77
N ALA A 146 -36.11 -37.95 9.69
CA ALA A 146 -34.72 -37.53 9.49
C ALA A 146 -34.23 -36.51 10.53
N GLN A 147 -35.13 -35.78 11.19
CA GLN A 147 -34.78 -34.85 12.27
C GLN A 147 -34.55 -35.57 13.60
N LEU A 148 -34.99 -36.83 13.74
CA LEU A 148 -34.80 -37.64 14.94
C LEU A 148 -33.47 -38.40 14.84
N GLY A 149 -32.52 -38.07 15.73
CA GLY A 149 -31.25 -38.77 15.79
C GLY A 149 -31.41 -40.18 16.36
N ASN A 150 -31.49 -41.22 15.53
CA ASN A 150 -31.63 -42.61 15.99
C ASN A 150 -30.33 -43.13 16.63
N LEU A 151 -30.32 -43.32 17.95
CA LEU A 151 -29.16 -43.86 18.69
C LEU A 151 -29.27 -45.38 18.89
N GLY A 152 -30.47 -45.93 18.71
CA GLY A 152 -30.77 -47.35 18.73
C GLY A 152 -30.71 -48.02 20.11
N ALA A 153 -30.81 -49.34 20.14
CA ALA A 153 -30.69 -50.19 21.33
C ALA A 153 -29.94 -51.49 21.00
N PRO A 154 -29.20 -52.07 21.97
CA PRO A 154 -28.37 -53.23 21.72
C PRO A 154 -29.21 -54.48 21.41
N VAL A 155 -28.61 -55.44 20.68
CA VAL A 155 -29.17 -56.79 20.55
C VAL A 155 -29.09 -57.54 21.89
N ALA A 156 -30.19 -58.13 22.31
CA ALA A 156 -30.26 -58.88 23.56
C ALA A 156 -31.32 -59.98 23.49
N THR A 157 -31.08 -61.12 24.17
CA THR A 157 -32.12 -62.09 24.50
C THR A 157 -32.54 -61.91 25.94
N VAL A 158 -33.77 -61.47 26.17
CA VAL A 158 -34.31 -61.02 27.45
C VAL A 158 -35.24 -62.10 28.04
N GLY A 159 -35.08 -62.37 29.34
CA GLY A 159 -35.83 -63.40 30.06
C GLY A 159 -37.09 -62.91 30.78
N PRO A 160 -37.90 -63.81 31.35
CA PRO A 160 -39.10 -63.45 32.10
C PRO A 160 -38.77 -62.61 33.34
N GLY A 161 -39.46 -61.48 33.52
CA GLY A 161 -39.27 -60.58 34.67
C GLY A 161 -38.03 -59.69 34.62
N GLU A 162 -37.26 -59.72 33.53
CA GLU A 162 -36.05 -58.91 33.38
C GLU A 162 -36.39 -57.45 33.00
N GLY A 163 -35.64 -56.48 33.54
CA GLY A 163 -35.76 -55.05 33.26
C GLY A 163 -35.14 -54.16 34.36
N PRO A 164 -34.96 -52.84 34.12
CA PRO A 164 -35.25 -52.14 32.87
C PRO A 164 -34.24 -52.48 31.76
N VAL A 165 -34.73 -52.89 30.58
CA VAL A 165 -33.90 -53.14 29.38
C VAL A 165 -34.09 -52.00 28.40
N LEU A 166 -33.01 -51.39 27.90
CA LEU A 166 -33.07 -50.36 26.86
C LEU A 166 -33.64 -50.95 25.56
N GLY A 167 -34.73 -50.39 25.05
CA GLY A 167 -35.38 -50.83 23.80
C GLY A 167 -35.35 -49.79 22.67
N LEU A 168 -35.16 -48.50 22.98
CA LEU A 168 -34.99 -47.43 22.00
C LEU A 168 -34.25 -46.25 22.62
N ALA A 169 -33.30 -45.66 21.91
CA ALA A 169 -32.66 -44.39 22.25
C ALA A 169 -32.69 -43.46 21.03
N PHE A 170 -33.02 -42.18 21.23
CA PHE A 170 -33.00 -41.19 20.16
C PHE A 170 -32.88 -39.76 20.66
N THR A 171 -32.49 -38.85 19.79
CA THR A 171 -32.49 -37.41 20.04
C THR A 171 -33.71 -36.77 19.40
N LEU A 172 -34.48 -36.04 20.20
CA LEU A 172 -35.63 -35.23 19.81
C LEU A 172 -35.17 -33.78 19.60
N PRO A 173 -35.28 -33.20 18.38
CA PRO A 173 -34.91 -31.82 18.12
C PRO A 173 -35.93 -30.84 18.74
N ALA A 174 -35.52 -29.57 18.82
CA ALA A 174 -36.42 -28.46 19.14
C ALA A 174 -37.34 -28.11 17.95
N ASN A 175 -38.11 -27.02 18.07
CA ASN A 175 -38.92 -26.50 16.97
C ASN A 175 -38.12 -25.48 16.14
N GLY A 176 -37.21 -25.96 15.29
CA GLY A 176 -36.31 -25.07 14.56
C GLY A 176 -35.41 -24.30 15.53
N TYR A 177 -35.30 -22.98 15.29
CA TYR A 177 -34.64 -22.01 16.19
C TYR A 177 -35.39 -21.75 17.52
N LEU A 178 -36.53 -22.40 17.79
CA LEU A 178 -37.31 -22.21 19.02
C LEU A 178 -37.18 -23.41 19.96
N PRO A 179 -36.90 -23.20 21.26
CA PRO A 179 -37.06 -24.25 22.25
C PRO A 179 -38.53 -24.68 22.31
N ASP A 180 -38.77 -25.94 22.66
CA ASP A 180 -40.10 -26.54 22.67
C ASP A 180 -40.34 -27.35 23.95
N ALA A 181 -41.45 -28.08 24.03
CA ALA A 181 -41.69 -29.05 25.07
C ALA A 181 -42.47 -30.26 24.54
N LEU A 182 -41.98 -31.46 24.85
CA LEU A 182 -42.65 -32.72 24.56
C LEU A 182 -43.87 -32.90 25.49
N GLN A 183 -45.06 -33.06 24.90
CA GLN A 183 -46.30 -33.30 25.63
C GLN A 183 -46.69 -34.77 25.61
N HIS A 184 -46.50 -35.46 24.49
CA HIS A 184 -46.78 -36.89 24.37
C HIS A 184 -45.76 -37.59 23.49
N ILE A 185 -45.40 -38.80 23.88
CA ILE A 185 -44.73 -39.77 23.02
C ILE A 185 -45.55 -41.06 23.00
N THR A 186 -45.71 -41.60 21.80
CA THR A 186 -46.22 -42.93 21.52
C THR A 186 -45.05 -43.78 21.04
N VAL A 187 -44.94 -44.98 21.58
CA VAL A 187 -43.92 -45.97 21.21
C VAL A 187 -44.67 -47.23 20.80
N ALA A 188 -44.22 -47.89 19.73
CA ALA A 188 -44.78 -49.14 19.26
C ALA A 188 -43.67 -50.15 18.97
N ASN A 189 -44.02 -51.43 18.99
CA ASN A 189 -43.14 -52.50 18.54
C ASN A 189 -43.31 -52.65 17.02
N LEU A 190 -42.55 -51.90 16.24
CA LEU A 190 -42.82 -51.67 14.81
C LEU A 190 -42.30 -52.78 13.88
N GLY A 191 -41.32 -53.57 14.34
CA GLY A 191 -40.80 -54.72 13.59
C GLY A 191 -40.81 -56.04 14.36
N GLY A 192 -41.30 -56.05 15.61
CA GLY A 192 -41.48 -57.25 16.42
C GLY A 192 -42.94 -57.61 16.64
N ASP A 193 -43.17 -58.65 17.45
CA ASP A 193 -44.49 -59.23 17.73
C ASP A 193 -44.89 -59.23 19.21
N ALA A 194 -44.02 -58.78 20.12
CA ALA A 194 -44.34 -58.61 21.54
C ALA A 194 -45.33 -57.45 21.77
N ASP A 195 -46.35 -57.71 22.59
CA ASP A 195 -47.44 -56.78 22.94
C ASP A 195 -47.38 -56.36 24.43
N GLY A 196 -48.41 -55.64 24.91
CA GLY A 196 -48.53 -55.21 26.30
C GLY A 196 -48.66 -56.33 27.33
N ASP A 197 -49.05 -57.55 26.93
CA ASP A 197 -49.04 -58.71 27.83
C ASP A 197 -47.61 -59.22 28.03
N ALA A 198 -46.77 -59.19 26.98
CA ALA A 198 -45.35 -59.54 27.05
C ALA A 198 -44.49 -58.42 27.69
N LEU A 199 -44.85 -57.16 27.47
CA LEU A 199 -44.14 -55.96 27.93
C LEU A 199 -45.06 -55.10 28.83
N PRO A 200 -45.31 -55.53 30.09
CA PRO A 200 -46.28 -54.90 30.98
C PRO A 200 -45.91 -53.48 31.39
N THR A 201 -44.62 -53.13 31.33
CA THR A 201 -44.14 -51.78 31.66
C THR A 201 -43.11 -51.33 30.64
N LEU A 202 -43.39 -50.22 29.97
CA LEU A 202 -42.39 -49.39 29.29
C LEU A 202 -42.19 -48.11 30.10
N THR A 203 -40.97 -47.61 30.16
CA THR A 203 -40.62 -46.40 30.92
C THR A 203 -39.82 -45.46 30.03
N LEU A 204 -40.18 -44.18 30.03
CA LEU A 204 -39.47 -43.11 29.34
C LEU A 204 -38.48 -42.45 30.30
N TRP A 205 -37.29 -42.13 29.78
CA TRP A 205 -36.20 -41.47 30.50
C TRP A 205 -35.62 -40.35 29.64
N SER A 206 -35.05 -39.34 30.30
CA SER A 206 -34.17 -38.35 29.69
C SER A 206 -32.74 -38.52 30.21
N ASP A 207 -31.78 -38.20 29.34
CA ASP A 207 -30.36 -38.23 29.69
C ASP A 207 -30.00 -37.32 30.87
N GLY A 208 -29.14 -37.82 31.77
CA GLY A 208 -28.64 -37.10 32.93
C GLY A 208 -27.48 -36.12 32.64
N GLY A 209 -26.98 -36.08 31.41
CA GLY A 209 -25.91 -35.20 30.94
C GLY A 209 -24.60 -35.92 30.61
N ASN A 210 -24.60 -37.25 30.50
CA ASN A 210 -23.42 -38.05 30.19
C ASN A 210 -23.49 -38.78 28.82
N ASP A 211 -24.60 -38.59 28.09
CA ASP A 211 -24.85 -39.20 26.78
C ASP A 211 -24.84 -40.74 26.78
N ALA A 212 -25.03 -41.40 27.93
CA ALA A 212 -24.97 -42.84 28.10
C ALA A 212 -26.21 -43.37 28.84
N TRP A 213 -26.76 -44.48 28.35
CA TRP A 213 -27.79 -45.21 29.07
C TRP A 213 -27.19 -45.87 30.33
N ASP A 214 -27.58 -45.39 31.50
CA ASP A 214 -27.18 -45.91 32.82
C ASP A 214 -28.37 -46.05 33.80
N ALA A 215 -29.59 -45.89 33.31
CA ALA A 215 -30.79 -46.13 34.09
C ALA A 215 -30.87 -47.58 34.61
N GLY A 216 -30.85 -47.71 35.94
CA GLY A 216 -30.85 -48.99 36.64
C GLY A 216 -29.50 -49.34 37.28
N ASP A 217 -28.42 -48.64 36.92
CA ASP A 217 -27.11 -48.80 37.55
C ASP A 217 -27.01 -48.04 38.88
N ALA A 218 -26.18 -48.56 39.78
CA ALA A 218 -25.92 -47.93 41.07
C ALA A 218 -25.11 -46.62 40.88
N GLY A 219 -25.83 -45.51 40.76
CA GLY A 219 -25.24 -44.17 40.57
C GLY A 219 -25.41 -43.58 39.17
N GLY A 220 -26.28 -44.15 38.33
CA GLY A 220 -26.66 -43.55 37.05
C GLY A 220 -27.34 -42.19 37.21
N ASP A 221 -27.23 -41.35 36.17
CA ASP A 221 -27.75 -39.98 36.17
C ASP A 221 -29.02 -39.80 35.32
N ASP A 222 -29.42 -40.82 34.55
CA ASP A 222 -30.65 -40.83 33.77
C ASP A 222 -31.91 -40.58 34.62
N VAL A 223 -32.76 -39.67 34.14
CA VAL A 223 -33.95 -39.20 34.87
C VAL A 223 -35.21 -39.88 34.33
N GLU A 224 -35.92 -40.60 35.20
CA GLU A 224 -37.22 -41.21 34.86
C GLU A 224 -38.28 -40.12 34.61
N LEU A 225 -38.86 -40.12 33.41
CA LEU A 225 -39.97 -39.24 33.03
C LEU A 225 -41.35 -39.88 33.29
N GLY A 226 -41.41 -41.21 33.30
CA GLY A 226 -42.56 -41.99 33.74
C GLY A 226 -42.90 -43.20 32.86
N ALA A 227 -43.81 -44.04 33.35
CA ALA A 227 -44.28 -45.21 32.63
C ALA A 227 -45.22 -44.86 31.47
N LEU A 228 -45.12 -45.62 30.37
CA LEU A 228 -45.99 -45.54 29.21
C LEU A 228 -47.19 -46.50 29.37
N ALA A 229 -48.39 -46.00 29.14
CA ALA A 229 -49.64 -46.76 29.24
C ALA A 229 -49.92 -47.52 27.94
N TRP A 230 -50.21 -48.82 28.04
CA TRP A 230 -50.60 -49.66 26.91
C TRP A 230 -51.98 -49.28 26.36
N LEU A 231 -52.09 -49.08 25.05
CA LEU A 231 -53.30 -48.71 24.32
C LEU A 231 -53.89 -49.84 23.47
N GLY A 232 -53.21 -50.98 23.37
CA GLY A 232 -53.66 -52.17 22.62
C GLY A 232 -52.76 -52.54 21.44
N ASP A 233 -52.05 -51.57 20.86
CA ASP A 233 -51.05 -51.74 19.79
C ASP A 233 -49.76 -50.93 20.02
N SER A 234 -49.79 -50.02 20.99
CA SER A 234 -48.76 -49.02 21.28
C SER A 234 -48.80 -48.61 22.76
N TRP A 235 -47.72 -48.00 23.23
CA TRP A 235 -47.61 -47.43 24.57
C TRP A 235 -47.49 -45.91 24.49
N GLN A 236 -48.24 -45.19 25.31
CA GLN A 236 -48.25 -43.73 25.31
C GLN A 236 -47.89 -43.14 26.67
N SER A 237 -47.11 -42.07 26.66
CA SER A 237 -46.67 -41.38 27.87
C SER A 237 -47.77 -40.53 28.52
N ALA A 238 -47.74 -40.42 29.85
CA ALA A 238 -48.52 -39.44 30.60
C ALA A 238 -47.62 -38.29 31.11
N LEU A 239 -47.06 -37.49 30.19
CA LEU A 239 -46.13 -36.42 30.54
C LEU A 239 -46.86 -35.17 31.07
N SER A 240 -46.13 -34.36 31.84
CA SER A 240 -46.57 -33.05 32.34
C SER A 240 -45.85 -31.90 31.63
N SER A 241 -45.55 -32.08 30.33
CA SER A 241 -44.71 -31.22 29.49
C SER A 241 -43.23 -31.26 29.87
N ILE A 242 -42.39 -31.84 29.00
CA ILE A 242 -40.95 -31.97 29.20
C ILE A 242 -40.22 -30.96 28.30
N PRO A 243 -39.43 -30.02 28.84
CA PRO A 243 -38.71 -29.04 28.03
C PRO A 243 -37.73 -29.70 27.06
N VAL A 244 -37.73 -29.24 25.81
CA VAL A 244 -36.76 -29.58 24.78
C VAL A 244 -35.96 -28.31 24.46
N PRO A 245 -34.68 -28.23 24.85
CA PRO A 245 -33.84 -27.06 24.57
C PRO A 245 -33.51 -26.99 23.08
N GLU A 246 -32.99 -25.84 22.63
CA GLU A 246 -32.59 -25.60 21.22
C GLU A 246 -31.62 -26.67 20.68
N GLY A 247 -30.72 -27.19 21.52
CA GLY A 247 -29.80 -28.30 21.16
C GLY A 247 -30.44 -29.70 21.13
N GLY A 248 -31.75 -29.82 21.33
CA GLY A 248 -32.48 -31.08 21.41
C GLY A 248 -32.43 -31.78 22.77
N LEU A 249 -33.23 -32.84 22.91
CA LEU A 249 -33.35 -33.65 24.11
C LEU A 249 -33.09 -35.12 23.76
N ARG A 250 -32.15 -35.76 24.46
CA ARG A 250 -31.93 -37.20 24.33
C ARG A 250 -32.90 -37.98 25.23
N LEU A 251 -33.59 -38.93 24.62
CA LEU A 251 -34.61 -39.76 25.26
C LEU A 251 -34.29 -41.24 25.12
N TYR A 252 -34.64 -41.99 26.17
CA TYR A 252 -34.52 -43.43 26.22
C TYR A 252 -35.86 -44.07 26.58
N VAL A 253 -36.16 -45.20 25.96
CA VAL A 253 -37.31 -46.04 26.31
C VAL A 253 -36.79 -47.39 26.74
N SER A 254 -37.11 -47.77 27.98
CA SER A 254 -36.85 -49.11 28.50
C SER A 254 -38.12 -49.90 28.70
N PHE A 255 -38.00 -51.21 28.81
CA PHE A 255 -39.11 -52.10 29.13
C PHE A 255 -38.75 -53.13 30.20
N THR A 256 -39.78 -53.69 30.83
CA THR A 256 -39.69 -54.90 31.66
C THR A 256 -40.52 -55.99 31.03
N VAL A 257 -40.02 -57.22 31.06
CA VAL A 257 -40.68 -58.39 30.48
C VAL A 257 -41.61 -59.04 31.48
N ALA A 258 -42.77 -59.52 31.03
CA ALA A 258 -43.69 -60.27 31.87
C ALA A 258 -43.06 -61.54 32.46
N SER A 259 -43.54 -61.96 33.63
CA SER A 259 -43.11 -63.21 34.26
C SER A 259 -43.60 -64.47 33.53
N SER A 260 -44.60 -64.34 32.65
CA SER A 260 -45.04 -65.38 31.72
C SER A 260 -44.92 -64.85 30.30
N LEU A 261 -44.12 -65.54 29.48
CA LEU A 261 -43.69 -65.03 28.18
C LEU A 261 -43.84 -66.10 27.09
N ALA A 262 -44.25 -65.67 25.89
CA ALA A 262 -44.20 -66.50 24.69
C ALA A 262 -42.75 -66.63 24.18
N ASP A 263 -42.34 -67.85 23.84
CA ASP A 263 -40.99 -68.10 23.33
C ASP A 263 -40.82 -67.57 21.91
N SER A 264 -39.63 -67.04 21.61
CA SER A 264 -39.24 -66.46 20.32
C SER A 264 -39.99 -65.18 19.89
N SER A 265 -40.66 -64.49 20.81
CA SER A 265 -41.20 -63.15 20.54
C SER A 265 -40.08 -62.12 20.42
N THR A 266 -40.31 -61.04 19.69
CA THR A 266 -39.31 -60.01 19.35
C THR A 266 -39.79 -58.61 19.71
N VAL A 267 -38.84 -57.77 20.10
CA VAL A 267 -39.04 -56.37 20.47
C VAL A 267 -38.15 -55.50 19.58
N GLN A 268 -38.76 -54.66 18.77
CA GLN A 268 -38.11 -53.63 17.96
C GLN A 268 -38.91 -52.34 18.13
N LEU A 269 -38.62 -51.65 19.24
CA LEU A 269 -39.35 -50.42 19.59
C LEU A 269 -39.01 -49.30 18.60
N GLY A 270 -39.97 -48.40 18.45
CA GLY A 270 -39.84 -47.23 17.62
C GLY A 270 -40.93 -46.21 17.90
N VAL A 271 -40.75 -45.00 17.40
CA VAL A 271 -41.78 -43.96 17.38
C VAL A 271 -42.56 -44.12 16.06
N PRO A 272 -43.86 -44.47 16.11
CA PRO A 272 -44.67 -44.53 14.91
C PRO A 272 -44.80 -43.15 14.25
N GLN A 273 -45.28 -43.11 13.01
CA GLN A 273 -45.66 -41.87 12.36
C GLN A 273 -46.67 -41.11 13.24
N ASP A 274 -46.49 -39.79 13.37
CA ASP A 274 -47.26 -38.90 14.27
C ASP A 274 -47.21 -39.32 15.77
N GLY A 275 -46.15 -40.03 16.17
CA GLY A 275 -46.00 -40.56 17.53
C GLY A 275 -45.63 -39.53 18.60
N LEU A 276 -45.06 -38.38 18.22
CA LEU A 276 -44.64 -37.30 19.11
C LEU A 276 -45.59 -36.11 18.98
N ILE A 277 -46.05 -35.61 20.13
CA ILE A 277 -46.82 -34.37 20.23
C ILE A 277 -46.03 -33.35 21.03
N MET A 278 -45.79 -32.21 20.41
CA MET A 278 -45.03 -31.09 20.93
C MET A 278 -45.96 -29.95 21.35
N ALA A 279 -45.48 -29.07 22.22
CA ALA A 279 -46.27 -27.92 22.67
C ALA A 279 -46.47 -26.85 21.60
N SER A 280 -45.59 -26.83 20.60
CA SER A 280 -45.63 -25.92 19.47
C SER A 280 -46.51 -26.40 18.30
N ASP A 281 -47.10 -27.61 18.38
CA ASP A 281 -47.70 -28.36 17.27
C ASP A 281 -46.71 -28.88 16.21
N ASN A 282 -45.38 -28.74 16.43
CA ASN A 282 -44.32 -29.38 15.64
C ASN A 282 -44.30 -30.91 15.84
N ASP A 283 -45.39 -31.58 15.51
CA ASP A 283 -45.63 -32.99 15.78
C ASP A 283 -45.02 -33.89 14.69
N GLY A 284 -44.74 -35.14 15.01
CA GLY A 284 -44.25 -36.10 14.02
C GLY A 284 -43.65 -37.37 14.64
N PRO A 285 -42.80 -38.11 13.91
CA PRO A 285 -42.41 -37.86 12.52
C PRO A 285 -43.58 -38.05 11.54
N ARG A 286 -43.77 -37.14 10.58
CA ARG A 286 -44.91 -37.11 9.65
C ARG A 286 -44.73 -37.93 8.37
N ASP A 287 -43.52 -38.34 8.04
CA ASP A 287 -43.17 -38.98 6.76
C ASP A 287 -42.97 -40.50 6.89
N ALA A 288 -42.29 -40.92 7.94
CA ALA A 288 -41.95 -42.31 8.23
C ALA A 288 -41.81 -42.52 9.75
N PRO A 289 -41.95 -43.76 10.26
CA PRO A 289 -41.65 -44.04 11.65
C PRO A 289 -40.13 -44.03 11.91
N LEU A 290 -39.74 -43.71 13.15
CA LEU A 290 -38.40 -43.98 13.68
C LEU A 290 -38.37 -45.39 14.26
N VAL A 291 -37.55 -46.29 13.72
CA VAL A 291 -37.49 -47.69 14.16
C VAL A 291 -36.08 -48.02 14.68
N ASN A 292 -35.97 -48.72 15.81
CA ASN A 292 -34.68 -49.26 16.24
C ASN A 292 -34.08 -50.15 15.15
N ALA A 293 -32.78 -50.02 14.85
CA ALA A 293 -32.17 -50.78 13.76
C ALA A 293 -32.21 -52.30 14.00
N GLU A 294 -32.14 -52.73 15.26
CA GLU A 294 -32.02 -54.13 15.65
C GLU A 294 -33.24 -54.61 16.47
N SER A 295 -33.54 -55.90 16.41
CA SER A 295 -34.58 -56.52 17.24
C SER A 295 -33.98 -57.26 18.44
N GLN A 296 -34.63 -57.16 19.59
CA GLN A 296 -34.33 -57.96 20.78
C GLN A 296 -35.24 -59.18 20.84
N LEU A 297 -34.74 -60.29 21.36
CA LEU A 297 -35.44 -61.57 21.44
C LEU A 297 -35.96 -61.80 22.86
N LEU A 298 -37.18 -62.26 23.01
CA LEU A 298 -37.76 -62.67 24.29
C LEU A 298 -37.79 -64.20 24.35
N SER A 299 -37.27 -64.79 25.44
CA SER A 299 -37.33 -66.24 25.64
C SER A 299 -37.56 -66.63 27.10
N PRO A 300 -38.52 -67.55 27.40
CA PRO A 300 -38.66 -68.18 28.71
C PRO A 300 -37.62 -69.28 28.98
N ALA A 301 -36.62 -69.49 28.10
CA ALA A 301 -35.56 -70.45 28.35
C ALA A 301 -34.78 -70.10 29.62
N THR A 302 -34.40 -71.13 30.39
CA THR A 302 -33.60 -71.00 31.61
C THR A 302 -32.14 -70.65 31.32
N LEU A 303 -31.65 -70.92 30.10
CA LEU A 303 -30.36 -70.48 29.60
C LEU A 303 -30.60 -69.47 28.47
N LEU A 304 -30.13 -68.24 28.64
CA LEU A 304 -30.23 -67.18 27.63
C LEU A 304 -28.87 -66.91 27.00
N SER A 305 -28.86 -66.55 25.72
CA SER A 305 -27.66 -66.12 25.00
C SER A 305 -27.92 -64.80 24.28
N SER A 306 -27.05 -63.81 24.45
CA SER A 306 -27.02 -62.57 23.65
C SER A 306 -25.71 -62.53 22.88
N LEU A 307 -25.75 -62.24 21.59
CA LEU A 307 -24.57 -62.25 20.71
C LEU A 307 -24.32 -60.82 20.21
N SER A 308 -23.07 -60.37 20.14
CA SER A 308 -22.72 -59.07 19.57
C SER A 308 -21.36 -59.08 18.89
N ILE A 309 -21.16 -58.17 17.93
CA ILE A 309 -19.91 -57.95 17.19
C ILE A 309 -19.42 -56.52 17.46
N SER A 310 -18.15 -56.38 17.81
CA SER A 310 -17.48 -55.10 18.01
C SER A 310 -16.09 -55.09 17.36
N PRO A 311 -15.72 -54.01 16.63
CA PRO A 311 -16.56 -52.88 16.22
C PRO A 311 -17.70 -53.28 15.25
N VAL A 312 -18.69 -52.40 15.04
CA VAL A 312 -19.86 -52.64 14.15
C VAL A 312 -19.53 -52.54 12.64
N ALA A 313 -18.33 -52.07 12.32
CA ALA A 313 -17.78 -52.07 10.97
C ALA A 313 -16.27 -52.35 11.03
N SER A 314 -15.74 -52.97 9.98
CA SER A 314 -14.30 -53.23 9.84
C SER A 314 -13.87 -53.20 8.39
N ILE A 315 -12.58 -53.08 8.12
CA ILE A 315 -12.03 -53.29 6.77
C ILE A 315 -11.51 -54.73 6.59
N VAL A 316 -11.42 -55.20 5.35
CA VAL A 316 -10.79 -56.49 5.03
C VAL A 316 -9.40 -56.59 5.68
N GLY A 317 -9.17 -57.68 6.42
CA GLY A 317 -7.95 -57.96 7.15
C GLY A 317 -7.96 -57.55 8.63
N GLN A 318 -8.91 -56.71 9.06
CA GLN A 318 -9.06 -56.37 10.48
C GLN A 318 -9.70 -57.50 11.29
N ASP A 319 -9.32 -57.55 12.56
CA ASP A 319 -9.88 -58.48 13.52
C ASP A 319 -11.08 -57.84 14.22
N VAL A 320 -12.17 -58.59 14.34
CA VAL A 320 -13.40 -58.21 15.05
C VAL A 320 -13.64 -59.19 16.18
N ASN A 321 -14.10 -58.67 17.32
CA ASN A 321 -14.42 -59.47 18.48
C ASN A 321 -15.91 -59.75 18.50
N VAL A 322 -16.24 -61.01 18.75
CA VAL A 322 -17.61 -61.48 18.88
C VAL A 322 -17.78 -62.00 20.29
N VAL A 323 -18.82 -61.54 20.98
CA VAL A 323 -19.07 -61.91 22.38
C VAL A 323 -20.46 -62.53 22.46
N MET A 324 -20.55 -63.71 23.05
CA MET A 324 -21.82 -64.31 23.49
C MET A 324 -21.89 -64.21 25.00
N VAL A 325 -22.83 -63.44 25.51
CA VAL A 325 -23.16 -63.38 26.93
C VAL A 325 -24.18 -64.47 27.22
N LEU A 326 -23.82 -65.38 28.13
CA LEU A 326 -24.64 -66.51 28.57
C LEU A 326 -25.14 -66.25 29.97
N ARG A 327 -26.44 -66.44 30.20
CA ARG A 327 -27.09 -66.14 31.48
C ARG A 327 -27.92 -67.33 31.94
N ASN A 328 -27.63 -67.84 33.14
CA ASN A 328 -28.39 -68.91 33.76
C ASN A 328 -29.52 -68.31 34.62
N GLN A 329 -30.71 -68.22 34.04
CA GLN A 329 -31.95 -67.82 34.73
C GLN A 329 -32.68 -69.01 35.39
N GLY A 330 -32.06 -70.20 35.39
CA GLY A 330 -32.58 -71.38 36.07
C GLY A 330 -32.34 -71.36 37.58
N GLY A 331 -33.02 -72.27 38.29
CA GLY A 331 -32.88 -72.44 39.75
C GLY A 331 -31.74 -73.36 40.20
N GLU A 332 -30.94 -73.89 39.27
CA GLU A 332 -29.85 -74.83 39.53
C GLU A 332 -28.56 -74.40 38.81
N ARG A 333 -27.43 -74.96 39.24
CA ARG A 333 -26.15 -74.83 38.53
C ARG A 333 -26.20 -75.60 37.20
N MET A 334 -25.76 -74.96 36.13
CA MET A 334 -25.64 -75.56 34.80
C MET A 334 -24.16 -75.79 34.49
N SER A 335 -23.80 -77.05 34.27
CA SER A 335 -22.43 -77.46 33.94
C SER A 335 -22.26 -77.74 32.44
N GLY A 336 -21.05 -77.50 31.93
CA GLY A 336 -20.65 -77.82 30.57
C GLY A 336 -21.42 -77.01 29.51
N ILE A 337 -21.79 -75.76 29.81
CA ILE A 337 -22.43 -74.88 28.85
C ILE A 337 -21.45 -74.61 27.71
N ALA A 338 -21.77 -75.06 26.50
CA ALA A 338 -20.96 -74.88 25.31
C ALA A 338 -21.78 -74.19 24.21
N PRO A 339 -21.23 -73.17 23.52
CA PRO A 339 -21.90 -72.54 22.39
C PRO A 339 -21.83 -73.42 21.13
N SER A 340 -22.82 -73.28 20.25
CA SER A 340 -22.79 -73.82 18.90
C SER A 340 -21.71 -73.13 18.07
N PRO A 341 -21.25 -73.75 16.97
CA PRO A 341 -20.58 -73.01 15.91
C PRO A 341 -21.47 -71.82 15.47
N LEU A 342 -20.88 -70.64 15.31
CA LEU A 342 -21.62 -69.47 14.83
C LEU A 342 -21.82 -69.59 13.32
N ALA A 343 -23.06 -69.44 12.87
CA ALA A 343 -23.42 -69.37 11.45
C ALA A 343 -23.37 -67.91 10.99
N ALA A 344 -22.61 -67.62 9.93
CA ALA A 344 -22.60 -66.31 9.30
C ALA A 344 -23.61 -66.27 8.14
N SER A 345 -24.26 -65.12 7.98
CA SER A 345 -25.16 -64.80 6.87
C SER A 345 -24.89 -63.38 6.35
N GLY A 346 -25.32 -63.10 5.12
CA GLY A 346 -25.00 -61.86 4.40
C GLY A 346 -24.08 -62.11 3.20
N ASP A 347 -23.66 -61.03 2.54
CA ASP A 347 -22.75 -61.03 1.39
C ASP A 347 -21.27 -60.83 1.79
N GLY A 348 -21.02 -60.34 3.01
CA GLY A 348 -19.67 -60.24 3.58
C GLY A 348 -19.13 -61.56 4.13
N GLN A 349 -17.84 -61.56 4.48
CA GLN A 349 -17.19 -62.75 5.04
C GLN A 349 -16.34 -62.44 6.28
N LEU A 350 -16.61 -63.18 7.36
CA LEU A 350 -15.76 -63.27 8.55
C LEU A 350 -15.13 -64.67 8.63
N THR A 351 -13.83 -64.75 8.93
CA THR A 351 -13.09 -66.00 9.11
C THR A 351 -12.68 -66.17 10.56
N LEU A 352 -13.05 -67.29 11.18
CA LEU A 352 -12.73 -67.55 12.58
C LEU A 352 -11.21 -67.70 12.77
N ILE A 353 -10.63 -66.91 13.68
CA ILE A 353 -9.21 -66.99 14.05
C ILE A 353 -9.05 -67.85 15.31
N ALA A 354 -9.84 -67.53 16.34
CA ALA A 354 -9.74 -68.13 17.66
C ALA A 354 -11.07 -68.09 18.41
N GLY A 355 -11.22 -68.98 19.39
CA GLY A 355 -12.43 -69.17 20.16
C GLY A 355 -13.28 -70.36 19.68
N PRO A 356 -14.35 -70.73 20.41
CA PRO A 356 -14.84 -70.10 21.62
C PRO A 356 -13.86 -70.19 22.79
N THR A 357 -13.63 -69.08 23.51
CA THR A 357 -12.83 -69.06 24.75
C THR A 357 -13.66 -68.49 25.90
N PRO A 358 -13.89 -69.25 27.00
CA PRO A 358 -13.61 -70.68 27.12
C PRO A 358 -14.51 -71.53 26.19
N PRO A 359 -14.12 -72.76 25.82
CA PRO A 359 -14.94 -73.62 24.95
C PRO A 359 -16.19 -74.17 25.63
N SER A 360 -16.15 -74.25 26.97
CA SER A 360 -17.31 -74.52 27.82
C SER A 360 -17.11 -73.85 29.17
N LEU A 361 -18.20 -73.50 29.85
CA LEU A 361 -18.18 -72.94 31.19
C LEU A 361 -19.33 -73.49 32.05
N ASP A 362 -19.23 -73.31 33.36
CA ASP A 362 -20.30 -73.64 34.30
C ASP A 362 -20.86 -72.34 34.88
N LEU A 363 -22.18 -72.22 34.99
CA LEU A 363 -22.85 -71.07 35.60
C LEU A 363 -23.66 -71.51 36.81
N GLU A 364 -23.45 -70.85 37.95
CA GLU A 364 -24.36 -70.93 39.09
C GLU A 364 -25.73 -70.33 38.73
N ALA A 365 -26.77 -70.68 39.49
CA ALA A 365 -28.10 -70.10 39.32
C ALA A 365 -28.06 -68.57 39.47
N GLY A 366 -28.62 -67.85 38.50
CA GLY A 366 -28.63 -66.38 38.44
C GLY A 366 -27.31 -65.74 37.99
N ALA A 367 -26.28 -66.52 37.67
CA ALA A 367 -24.99 -66.00 37.20
C ALA A 367 -24.95 -65.86 35.67
N ASP A 368 -24.14 -64.94 35.20
CA ASP A 368 -23.78 -64.76 33.79
C ASP A 368 -22.26 -64.91 33.56
N SER A 369 -21.90 -65.23 32.33
CA SER A 369 -20.51 -65.18 31.86
C SER A 369 -20.49 -65.03 30.34
N SER A 370 -19.31 -64.75 29.78
CA SER A 370 -19.17 -64.55 28.34
C SER A 370 -18.23 -65.56 27.69
N VAL A 371 -18.53 -65.88 26.44
CA VAL A 371 -17.65 -66.64 25.54
C VAL A 371 -17.27 -65.73 24.38
N GLN A 372 -15.99 -65.73 24.02
CA GLN A 372 -15.46 -64.84 23.00
C GLN A 372 -14.90 -65.59 21.81
N TRP A 373 -15.07 -64.99 20.64
CA TRP A 373 -14.40 -65.36 19.40
C TRP A 373 -13.70 -64.14 18.82
N THR A 374 -12.60 -64.40 18.13
CA THR A 374 -11.94 -63.41 17.27
C THR A 374 -12.10 -63.88 15.83
N TYR A 375 -12.71 -63.04 15.01
CA TYR A 375 -12.85 -63.24 13.57
C TYR A 375 -11.98 -62.24 12.82
N ARG A 376 -11.53 -62.60 11.62
CA ARG A 376 -10.90 -61.70 10.66
C ARG A 376 -11.85 -61.41 9.51
N ALA A 377 -12.05 -60.14 9.22
CA ALA A 377 -12.74 -59.69 8.01
C ALA A 377 -11.99 -60.20 6.77
N ALA A 378 -12.69 -60.95 5.91
CA ALA A 378 -12.10 -61.64 4.77
C ALA A 378 -12.63 -61.15 3.42
N ALA A 379 -13.89 -60.71 3.36
CA ALA A 379 -14.50 -60.14 2.16
C ALA A 379 -15.49 -59.03 2.55
N PRO A 380 -15.59 -57.96 1.75
CA PRO A 380 -16.54 -56.87 1.99
C PRO A 380 -18.00 -57.32 1.89
N GLY A 381 -18.89 -56.58 2.55
CA GLY A 381 -20.33 -56.84 2.63
C GLY A 381 -20.86 -56.89 4.07
N GLY A 382 -22.18 -56.98 4.20
CA GLY A 382 -22.87 -57.14 5.48
C GLY A 382 -22.72 -58.55 6.03
N VAL A 383 -22.55 -58.66 7.35
CA VAL A 383 -22.41 -59.92 8.08
C VAL A 383 -23.28 -59.90 9.32
N LEU A 384 -24.08 -60.95 9.49
CA LEU A 384 -24.83 -61.25 10.69
C LEU A 384 -24.41 -62.64 11.19
N LEU A 385 -24.05 -62.74 12.48
CA LEU A 385 -23.71 -64.02 13.12
C LEU A 385 -24.91 -64.53 13.93
N ALA A 386 -25.13 -65.84 13.89
CA ALA A 386 -26.18 -66.51 14.66
C ALA A 386 -25.61 -67.73 15.39
N GLY A 387 -26.05 -67.95 16.64
CA GLY A 387 -25.63 -69.10 17.43
C GLY A 387 -26.47 -69.30 18.69
N SER A 388 -26.34 -70.47 19.30
CA SER A 388 -27.00 -70.83 20.56
C SER A 388 -26.00 -71.48 21.52
N ALA A 389 -26.44 -71.86 22.72
CA ALA A 389 -25.64 -72.60 23.68
C ALA A 389 -26.47 -73.69 24.38
N SER A 390 -25.79 -74.73 24.87
CA SER A 390 -26.43 -75.82 25.60
C SER A 390 -25.58 -76.26 26.79
N GLY A 391 -26.21 -76.54 27.93
CA GLY A 391 -25.57 -77.08 29.15
C GLY A 391 -26.46 -78.09 29.86
N THR A 392 -25.96 -78.74 30.91
CA THR A 392 -26.71 -79.73 31.69
C THR A 392 -26.91 -79.25 33.13
N GLY A 393 -28.13 -79.32 33.64
CA GLY A 393 -28.44 -79.02 35.04
C GLY A 393 -27.87 -80.08 35.98
N ASP A 394 -27.17 -79.65 37.02
CA ASP A 394 -26.50 -80.56 37.96
C ASP A 394 -27.50 -81.36 38.83
N GLU A 395 -28.67 -80.78 39.14
CA GLU A 395 -29.69 -81.41 39.97
C GLU A 395 -30.72 -82.18 39.14
N SER A 396 -31.17 -81.59 38.03
CA SER A 396 -32.20 -82.16 37.16
C SER A 396 -31.65 -83.21 36.19
N GLY A 397 -30.37 -83.11 35.82
CA GLY A 397 -29.75 -83.89 34.73
C GLY A 397 -30.32 -83.56 33.34
N LEU A 398 -31.15 -82.51 33.22
CA LEU A 398 -31.76 -82.09 31.96
C LEU A 398 -30.81 -81.20 31.17
N THR A 399 -30.87 -81.30 29.84
CA THR A 399 -30.18 -80.39 28.94
C THR A 399 -31.00 -79.11 28.78
N HIS A 400 -30.39 -77.97 29.08
CA HIS A 400 -30.95 -76.64 28.86
C HIS A 400 -30.33 -76.05 27.60
N LEU A 401 -31.16 -75.50 26.70
CA LEU A 401 -30.73 -74.83 25.47
C LEU A 401 -31.15 -73.37 25.52
N SER A 402 -30.28 -72.48 25.02
CA SER A 402 -30.70 -71.16 24.59
C SER A 402 -31.32 -71.20 23.20
N LEU A 403 -32.14 -70.19 22.90
CA LEU A 403 -32.55 -69.93 21.52
C LEU A 403 -31.35 -69.50 20.67
N THR A 404 -31.55 -69.53 19.34
CA THR A 404 -30.58 -68.94 18.42
C THR A 404 -30.64 -67.42 18.52
N SER A 405 -29.60 -66.84 19.13
CA SER A 405 -29.39 -65.39 19.18
C SER A 405 -28.64 -64.90 17.95
N HIS A 406 -28.98 -63.71 17.49
CA HIS A 406 -28.32 -63.04 16.37
C HIS A 406 -27.47 -61.88 16.91
N SER A 407 -26.36 -61.57 16.24
CA SER A 407 -25.58 -60.38 16.52
C SER A 407 -26.26 -59.10 16.03
N ASN A 408 -25.70 -57.94 16.33
CA ASN A 408 -25.94 -56.73 15.55
C ASN A 408 -25.43 -56.91 14.12
N ALA A 409 -25.92 -56.09 13.19
CA ALA A 409 -25.37 -55.99 11.86
C ALA A 409 -23.90 -55.51 11.93
N HIS A 410 -23.03 -56.19 11.16
CA HIS A 410 -21.63 -55.82 10.98
C HIS A 410 -21.35 -55.60 9.50
N THR A 411 -20.68 -54.51 9.12
CA THR A 411 -20.30 -54.29 7.71
C THR A 411 -18.80 -54.37 7.52
N VAL A 412 -18.36 -55.16 6.53
CA VAL A 412 -16.95 -55.20 6.11
C VAL A 412 -16.76 -54.31 4.89
N PHE A 413 -15.82 -53.39 4.95
CA PHE A 413 -15.42 -52.51 3.85
C PHE A 413 -14.07 -52.91 3.24
N VAL A 414 -13.79 -52.45 2.03
CA VAL A 414 -12.42 -52.40 1.49
C VAL A 414 -11.74 -51.14 2.00
N ALA A 415 -10.47 -51.26 2.44
CA ALA A 415 -9.70 -50.11 2.87
C ALA A 415 -9.47 -49.13 1.71
N THR A 416 -9.57 -47.83 2.00
CA THR A 416 -9.24 -46.78 1.04
C THR A 416 -7.87 -46.20 1.40
N ASP A 417 -6.92 -46.20 0.46
CA ASP A 417 -5.55 -45.72 0.68
C ASP A 417 -5.21 -44.43 -0.07
N SER A 418 -6.08 -44.04 -1.01
CA SER A 418 -5.93 -42.86 -1.84
C SER A 418 -7.26 -42.12 -2.02
N LEU A 419 -7.18 -40.78 -2.01
CA LEU A 419 -8.27 -39.87 -2.32
C LEU A 419 -7.83 -39.00 -3.49
N SER A 420 -8.63 -38.90 -4.56
CA SER A 420 -8.28 -38.05 -5.70
C SER A 420 -8.73 -36.61 -5.47
N LEU A 421 -7.93 -35.65 -5.91
CA LEU A 421 -8.21 -34.22 -5.83
C LEU A 421 -8.16 -33.60 -7.23
N HIS A 422 -9.23 -32.89 -7.58
CA HIS A 422 -9.33 -32.02 -8.76
C HIS A 422 -9.46 -30.56 -8.30
N PRO A 423 -8.38 -29.78 -8.28
CA PRO A 423 -8.42 -28.39 -7.87
C PRO A 423 -8.66 -27.46 -9.07
N VAL A 424 -9.59 -26.53 -8.93
CA VAL A 424 -9.87 -25.47 -9.92
C VAL A 424 -9.54 -24.12 -9.30
N PRO A 425 -8.48 -23.42 -9.75
CA PRO A 425 -8.20 -22.07 -9.30
C PRO A 425 -9.21 -21.09 -9.89
N SER A 426 -9.84 -20.30 -9.02
CA SER A 426 -10.85 -19.29 -9.37
C SER A 426 -10.49 -17.88 -8.89
N LEU A 427 -9.31 -17.70 -8.29
CA LEU A 427 -8.85 -16.42 -7.77
C LEU A 427 -8.83 -15.32 -8.86
N PRO A 428 -9.61 -14.23 -8.71
CA PRO A 428 -9.58 -13.12 -9.65
C PRO A 428 -8.22 -12.41 -9.69
N PHE A 429 -7.87 -11.83 -10.84
CA PHE A 429 -6.62 -11.08 -10.98
C PHE A 429 -6.61 -9.79 -10.13
N PHE A 430 -7.77 -9.18 -9.91
CA PHE A 430 -7.96 -8.05 -8.99
C PHE A 430 -8.96 -8.42 -7.91
N VAL A 431 -8.61 -8.15 -6.66
CA VAL A 431 -9.52 -8.23 -5.51
C VAL A 431 -9.50 -6.90 -4.77
N ASN A 432 -10.64 -6.47 -4.25
CA ASN A 432 -10.73 -5.22 -3.52
C ASN A 432 -10.35 -5.43 -2.05
N ARG A 433 -9.74 -4.43 -1.44
CA ARG A 433 -9.52 -4.37 0.01
C ARG A 433 -10.87 -4.31 0.73
N GLY A 434 -11.09 -5.18 1.71
CA GLY A 434 -12.39 -5.33 2.37
C GLY A 434 -13.41 -6.11 1.54
N GLN A 435 -12.99 -6.84 0.50
CA GLN A 435 -13.88 -7.69 -0.28
C GLN A 435 -14.09 -9.03 0.42
N ASP A 436 -15.34 -9.31 0.75
CA ASP A 436 -15.76 -10.58 1.33
C ASP A 436 -16.03 -11.63 0.24
N GLY A 437 -15.93 -12.91 0.60
CA GLY A 437 -16.36 -14.02 -0.25
C GLY A 437 -15.51 -14.26 -1.51
N VAL A 438 -14.23 -13.86 -1.50
CA VAL A 438 -13.32 -14.19 -2.61
C VAL A 438 -13.04 -15.68 -2.59
N VAL A 439 -13.26 -16.40 -3.69
CA VAL A 439 -12.96 -17.84 -3.78
C VAL A 439 -11.63 -18.04 -4.52
N PRO A 440 -10.54 -18.47 -3.86
CA PRO A 440 -9.27 -18.71 -4.55
C PRO A 440 -9.24 -20.06 -5.29
N LEU A 441 -9.87 -21.08 -4.71
CA LEU A 441 -9.80 -22.49 -5.13
C LEU A 441 -11.14 -23.19 -4.88
N HIS A 442 -11.59 -23.97 -5.86
CA HIS A 442 -12.56 -25.05 -5.68
C HIS A 442 -11.80 -26.38 -5.62
N LEU A 443 -12.07 -27.22 -4.63
CA LEU A 443 -11.37 -28.49 -4.40
C LEU A 443 -12.37 -29.65 -4.46
N THR A 444 -12.41 -30.36 -5.59
CA THR A 444 -13.25 -31.57 -5.71
C THR A 444 -12.46 -32.80 -5.29
N PHE A 445 -12.95 -33.51 -4.26
CA PHE A 445 -12.40 -34.76 -3.78
C PHE A 445 -13.25 -35.94 -4.26
N SER A 446 -12.63 -36.94 -4.86
CA SER A 446 -13.32 -38.17 -5.28
C SER A 446 -12.70 -39.39 -4.62
N ASN A 447 -13.53 -40.18 -3.95
CA ASN A 447 -13.15 -41.51 -3.49
C ASN A 447 -13.34 -42.51 -4.64
N GLY A 448 -12.23 -42.85 -5.30
CA GLY A 448 -12.19 -43.80 -6.42
C GLY A 448 -12.31 -45.27 -6.02
N GLY A 449 -12.57 -45.56 -4.74
CA GLY A 449 -12.91 -46.90 -4.27
C GLY A 449 -14.17 -47.46 -4.94
N GLY A 450 -14.32 -48.79 -4.90
CA GLY A 450 -15.58 -49.42 -5.31
C GLY A 450 -16.72 -49.10 -4.32
N ALA A 451 -17.96 -49.49 -4.64
CA ALA A 451 -19.13 -49.27 -3.76
C ALA A 451 -18.99 -49.89 -2.36
N GLU A 452 -18.08 -50.84 -2.20
CA GLU A 452 -17.76 -51.53 -0.95
C GLU A 452 -16.57 -50.91 -0.19
N ALA A 453 -15.97 -49.82 -0.70
CA ALA A 453 -14.86 -49.16 -0.04
C ALA A 453 -15.32 -48.34 1.17
N SER A 454 -14.43 -48.15 2.12
CA SER A 454 -14.64 -47.27 3.26
C SER A 454 -14.66 -45.81 2.79
N ALA A 455 -15.52 -44.99 3.37
CA ALA A 455 -15.47 -43.54 3.16
C ALA A 455 -14.14 -42.97 3.67
N VAL A 456 -13.77 -41.78 3.19
CA VAL A 456 -12.58 -41.06 3.66
C VAL A 456 -13.04 -39.82 4.42
N ASN A 457 -12.62 -39.70 5.68
CA ASN A 457 -12.85 -38.51 6.48
C ASN A 457 -11.67 -37.54 6.32
N LEU A 458 -11.92 -36.41 5.65
CA LEU A 458 -11.00 -35.29 5.57
C LEU A 458 -11.24 -34.37 6.78
N ARG A 459 -10.25 -34.32 7.67
CA ARG A 459 -10.28 -33.57 8.93
C ARG A 459 -9.72 -32.16 8.82
N GLY A 460 -8.99 -31.88 7.75
CA GLY A 460 -8.41 -30.57 7.52
C GLY A 460 -7.31 -30.57 6.48
N PHE A 461 -6.89 -29.37 6.11
CA PHE A 461 -5.74 -29.15 5.24
C PHE A 461 -5.04 -27.83 5.56
N SER A 462 -3.93 -27.53 4.89
CA SER A 462 -3.24 -26.24 5.05
C SER A 462 -2.79 -25.67 3.72
N LEU A 463 -2.73 -24.35 3.66
CA LEU A 463 -2.36 -23.57 2.48
C LEU A 463 -1.15 -22.68 2.80
N GLU A 464 -0.29 -22.46 1.82
CA GLU A 464 0.80 -21.49 1.92
C GLU A 464 0.44 -20.21 1.17
N LEU A 465 0.64 -19.06 1.82
CA LEU A 465 0.40 -17.74 1.26
C LEU A 465 1.73 -17.09 0.87
N GLU A 466 1.81 -16.65 -0.38
CA GLU A 466 3.03 -16.05 -0.94
C GLU A 466 2.72 -14.73 -1.65
N ALA A 467 3.50 -13.70 -1.33
CA ALA A 467 3.44 -12.40 -1.97
C ALA A 467 3.93 -12.49 -3.41
N THR A 468 3.48 -11.55 -4.25
CA THR A 468 3.90 -11.47 -5.67
C THR A 468 5.42 -11.40 -5.87
N GLY A 469 6.18 -10.97 -4.84
CA GLY A 469 7.66 -10.94 -4.81
C GLY A 469 8.34 -12.21 -4.29
N GLY A 470 7.60 -13.26 -3.93
CA GLY A 470 8.13 -14.56 -3.48
C GLY A 470 8.37 -14.71 -1.97
N GLY A 471 7.92 -13.75 -1.15
CA GLY A 471 7.99 -13.83 0.32
C GLY A 471 6.70 -14.41 0.93
N GLY A 472 6.81 -15.19 2.00
CA GLY A 472 5.63 -15.69 2.73
C GLY A 472 4.82 -14.56 3.36
N ILE A 473 3.49 -14.67 3.34
CA ILE A 473 2.56 -13.69 3.92
C ILE A 473 1.97 -14.25 5.21
N VAL A 474 1.95 -13.45 6.28
CA VAL A 474 1.19 -13.80 7.49
C VAL A 474 -0.30 -13.74 7.19
N PRO A 475 -1.08 -14.84 7.38
CA PRO A 475 -2.49 -14.87 7.01
C PRO A 475 -3.32 -13.70 7.55
N ALA A 476 -3.15 -13.32 8.82
CA ALA A 476 -3.88 -12.20 9.43
C ALA A 476 -3.49 -10.81 8.88
N GLU A 477 -2.39 -10.69 8.12
CA GLU A 477 -2.06 -9.45 7.40
C GLU A 477 -2.83 -9.32 6.08
N LEU A 478 -3.45 -10.41 5.59
CA LEU A 478 -4.14 -10.47 4.30
C LEU A 478 -5.65 -10.72 4.43
N PHE A 479 -6.07 -11.63 5.31
CA PHE A 479 -7.46 -12.05 5.45
C PHE A 479 -8.02 -11.71 6.83
N ASP A 480 -9.31 -11.37 6.89
CA ASP A 480 -10.07 -11.18 8.14
C ASP A 480 -11.20 -12.21 8.33
N GLY A 481 -11.45 -13.04 7.32
CA GLY A 481 -12.34 -14.19 7.38
C GLY A 481 -11.89 -15.31 6.45
N VAL A 482 -12.10 -16.56 6.84
CA VAL A 482 -11.93 -17.73 5.96
C VAL A 482 -13.08 -18.70 6.22
N ARG A 483 -13.69 -19.22 5.15
CA ARG A 483 -14.71 -20.26 5.21
C ARG A 483 -14.37 -21.41 4.27
N VAL A 484 -14.71 -22.63 4.68
CA VAL A 484 -14.67 -23.82 3.81
C VAL A 484 -16.05 -24.43 3.81
N LYS A 485 -16.67 -24.55 2.64
CA LYS A 485 -18.05 -25.02 2.50
C LYS A 485 -18.24 -25.99 1.32
N GLU A 486 -19.28 -26.80 1.37
CA GLU A 486 -19.83 -27.56 0.24
C GLU A 486 -21.27 -27.13 0.03
N GLY A 487 -21.54 -26.31 -0.99
CA GLY A 487 -22.86 -25.72 -1.15
C GLY A 487 -23.28 -24.91 0.09
N GLY A 488 -24.30 -25.38 0.82
CA GLY A 488 -24.75 -24.77 2.09
C GLY A 488 -24.04 -25.30 3.33
N ASP A 489 -23.38 -26.46 3.26
CA ASP A 489 -22.72 -27.08 4.41
C ASP A 489 -21.40 -26.36 4.72
N VAL A 490 -21.26 -25.83 5.94
CA VAL A 490 -20.05 -25.12 6.36
C VAL A 490 -19.21 -26.01 7.28
N TYR A 491 -17.98 -26.29 6.86
CA TYR A 491 -17.04 -27.14 7.60
C TYR A 491 -15.98 -26.36 8.37
N LEU A 492 -15.81 -25.07 8.05
CA LEU A 492 -14.92 -24.19 8.78
C LEU A 492 -15.39 -22.75 8.63
N VAL A 493 -15.41 -22.03 9.75
CA VAL A 493 -15.42 -20.56 9.78
C VAL A 493 -14.29 -20.12 10.68
N LYS A 494 -13.37 -19.31 10.15
CA LYS A 494 -12.38 -18.57 10.91
C LYS A 494 -12.70 -17.09 10.83
N THR A 495 -12.82 -16.46 11.98
CA THR A 495 -12.89 -15.01 12.14
C THR A 495 -11.49 -14.39 12.22
N ALA A 496 -11.38 -13.08 12.10
CA ALA A 496 -10.11 -12.35 12.17
C ALA A 496 -9.26 -12.67 13.42
N ALA A 497 -9.89 -13.06 14.54
CA ALA A 497 -9.20 -13.43 15.77
C ALA A 497 -8.59 -14.84 15.75
N GLU A 498 -9.04 -15.69 14.84
CA GLU A 498 -8.66 -17.11 14.72
C GLU A 498 -7.68 -17.35 13.56
N ILE A 499 -7.50 -16.35 12.69
CA ILE A 499 -6.52 -16.37 11.61
C ILE A 499 -5.10 -16.23 12.19
N GLU A 500 -4.17 -16.99 11.62
CA GLU A 500 -2.79 -17.08 12.06
C GLU A 500 -2.06 -15.73 11.98
N THR A 501 -1.50 -15.29 13.11
CA THR A 501 -0.78 -14.02 13.23
C THR A 501 0.74 -14.14 13.03
N ALA A 502 1.24 -15.31 12.63
CA ALA A 502 2.65 -15.57 12.34
C ALA A 502 2.81 -16.74 11.36
N GLY A 503 3.96 -16.81 10.66
CA GLY A 503 4.23 -17.82 9.63
C GLY A 503 3.53 -17.50 8.31
N SER A 504 3.64 -18.38 7.31
CA SER A 504 2.99 -18.23 5.99
C SER A 504 1.93 -19.29 5.69
N THR A 505 1.59 -20.09 6.69
CA THR A 505 0.66 -21.21 6.54
C THR A 505 -0.68 -20.88 7.16
N LEU A 506 -1.74 -21.00 6.36
CA LEU A 506 -3.13 -20.94 6.80
C LEU A 506 -3.61 -22.37 7.06
N SER A 507 -3.92 -22.69 8.32
CA SER A 507 -4.42 -24.02 8.71
C SER A 507 -5.94 -24.04 8.61
N LEU A 508 -6.51 -25.11 8.07
CA LEU A 508 -7.95 -25.24 7.85
C LEU A 508 -8.43 -26.57 8.47
N PRO A 509 -8.56 -26.64 9.81
CA PRO A 509 -9.21 -27.77 10.46
C PRO A 509 -10.70 -27.75 10.10
N LEU A 510 -11.27 -28.91 9.77
CA LEU A 510 -12.67 -29.05 9.38
C LEU A 510 -13.46 -29.66 10.55
N ASP A 511 -14.50 -28.97 10.98
CA ASP A 511 -15.44 -29.41 12.01
C ASP A 511 -16.86 -28.93 11.64
N PRO A 512 -17.78 -29.82 11.23
CA PRO A 512 -17.62 -31.28 11.20
C PRO A 512 -16.60 -31.76 10.15
N VAL A 513 -16.13 -33.00 10.30
CA VAL A 513 -15.22 -33.62 9.33
C VAL A 513 -15.96 -33.87 8.00
N VAL A 514 -15.27 -33.67 6.88
CA VAL A 514 -15.85 -33.93 5.55
C VAL A 514 -15.74 -35.42 5.23
N SER A 515 -16.86 -36.08 4.95
CA SER A 515 -16.87 -37.52 4.61
C SER A 515 -17.06 -37.73 3.12
N VAL A 516 -16.05 -38.29 2.45
CA VAL A 516 -16.08 -38.58 1.01
C VAL A 516 -16.38 -40.06 0.79
N ALA A 517 -17.65 -40.37 0.55
CA ALA A 517 -18.12 -41.71 0.27
C ALA A 517 -17.69 -42.18 -1.14
N PRO A 518 -17.49 -43.50 -1.36
CA PRO A 518 -17.15 -44.03 -2.68
C PRO A 518 -18.23 -43.68 -3.73
N GLY A 519 -17.80 -43.13 -4.87
CA GLY A 519 -18.71 -42.76 -5.96
C GLY A 519 -19.54 -41.49 -5.74
N ALA A 520 -19.38 -40.81 -4.61
CA ALA A 520 -20.00 -39.52 -4.30
C ALA A 520 -18.91 -38.45 -4.11
N PRO A 521 -18.49 -37.74 -5.17
CA PRO A 521 -17.47 -36.70 -5.05
C PRO A 521 -18.01 -35.50 -4.25
N VAL A 522 -17.13 -34.89 -3.47
CA VAL A 522 -17.40 -33.72 -2.63
C VAL A 522 -16.63 -32.53 -3.16
N THR A 523 -17.26 -31.36 -3.31
CA THR A 523 -16.57 -30.14 -3.76
C THR A 523 -16.55 -29.08 -2.68
N LEU A 524 -15.35 -28.74 -2.21
CA LEU A 524 -15.14 -27.72 -1.20
C LEU A 524 -14.76 -26.38 -1.86
N ASP A 525 -15.50 -25.34 -1.51
CA ASP A 525 -15.21 -23.97 -1.85
C ASP A 525 -14.44 -23.32 -0.69
N LEU A 526 -13.26 -22.79 -1.00
CA LEU A 526 -12.50 -21.97 -0.06
C LEU A 526 -12.88 -20.52 -0.28
N GLU A 527 -13.57 -19.91 0.67
CA GLU A 527 -13.86 -18.47 0.68
C GLU A 527 -12.91 -17.74 1.62
N VAL A 528 -12.39 -16.61 1.17
CA VAL A 528 -11.55 -15.72 1.97
C VAL A 528 -12.09 -14.30 1.89
N ASP A 529 -12.12 -13.63 3.03
CA ASP A 529 -12.48 -12.23 3.15
C ASP A 529 -11.18 -11.42 3.22
N VAL A 530 -10.97 -10.52 2.25
CA VAL A 530 -9.74 -9.74 2.11
C VAL A 530 -9.76 -8.60 3.13
N ALA A 531 -8.84 -8.62 4.08
CA ALA A 531 -8.87 -7.70 5.21
C ALA A 531 -8.90 -6.23 4.76
N PRO A 532 -9.83 -5.39 5.27
CA PRO A 532 -9.89 -3.96 4.95
C PRO A 532 -8.67 -3.21 5.47
N GLY A 533 -7.88 -3.84 6.36
CA GLY A 533 -6.62 -3.33 6.89
C GLY A 533 -5.38 -3.72 6.09
N THR A 534 -5.46 -4.64 5.12
CA THR A 534 -4.27 -5.24 4.49
C THR A 534 -3.38 -4.20 3.82
N VAL A 535 -2.06 -4.41 3.91
CA VAL A 535 -1.01 -3.66 3.20
C VAL A 535 -0.28 -4.55 2.19
N VAL A 536 -0.79 -5.77 1.94
CA VAL A 536 -0.21 -6.72 0.99
C VAL A 536 -0.69 -6.37 -0.41
N PRO A 537 0.19 -5.97 -1.35
CA PRO A 537 -0.23 -5.49 -2.67
C PRO A 537 -0.69 -6.61 -3.62
N GLY A 538 -0.30 -7.85 -3.34
CA GLY A 538 -0.76 -8.99 -4.11
C GLY A 538 -0.25 -10.31 -3.56
N PHE A 539 -1.03 -11.37 -3.75
CA PHE A 539 -0.83 -12.68 -3.13
C PHE A 539 -1.15 -13.84 -4.08
N SER A 540 -0.67 -15.02 -3.70
CA SER A 540 -1.04 -16.31 -4.28
C SER A 540 -1.27 -17.31 -3.15
N VAL A 541 -2.15 -18.28 -3.40
CA VAL A 541 -2.51 -19.34 -2.45
C VAL A 541 -2.00 -20.67 -3.01
N LYS A 542 -1.28 -21.46 -2.20
CA LYS A 542 -0.63 -22.69 -2.65
C LYS A 542 -0.96 -23.90 -1.80
N ILE A 543 -1.22 -25.02 -2.46
CA ILE A 543 -1.23 -26.36 -1.85
C ILE A 543 0.12 -27.00 -2.16
N THR A 544 0.98 -27.14 -1.16
CA THR A 544 2.40 -27.48 -1.36
C THR A 544 2.65 -28.95 -1.70
N GLY A 545 1.77 -29.85 -1.25
CA GLY A 545 1.92 -31.29 -1.43
C GLY A 545 0.83 -32.11 -0.76
N ALA A 546 0.80 -33.42 -1.01
CA ALA A 546 -0.17 -34.33 -0.40
C ALA A 546 -0.13 -34.36 1.15
N SER A 547 1.01 -34.03 1.76
CA SER A 547 1.20 -34.06 3.22
C SER A 547 0.47 -32.94 3.97
N VAL A 548 -0.10 -31.96 3.26
CA VAL A 548 -0.85 -30.87 3.89
C VAL A 548 -2.27 -31.27 4.29
N PHE A 549 -2.77 -32.40 3.79
CA PHE A 549 -4.10 -32.92 4.07
C PHE A 549 -4.05 -33.92 5.23
N ASP A 550 -4.97 -33.79 6.18
CA ASP A 550 -5.27 -34.80 7.20
C ASP A 550 -6.51 -35.59 6.76
N ALA A 551 -6.29 -36.66 6.00
CA ALA A 551 -7.33 -37.55 5.52
C ALA A 551 -7.12 -38.95 6.10
N VAL A 552 -8.20 -39.57 6.57
CA VAL A 552 -8.18 -40.93 7.15
C VAL A 552 -9.34 -41.78 6.61
N ASP A 553 -9.12 -43.08 6.54
CA ASP A 553 -10.16 -44.06 6.26
C ASP A 553 -11.16 -44.06 7.43
N ALA A 554 -12.45 -43.86 7.14
CA ALA A 554 -13.48 -43.63 8.15
C ALA A 554 -13.70 -44.84 9.07
N THR A 555 -13.44 -46.05 8.58
CA THR A 555 -13.64 -47.31 9.31
C THR A 555 -12.40 -47.69 10.12
N SER A 556 -11.21 -47.58 9.53
CA SER A 556 -9.97 -48.06 10.13
C SER A 556 -9.15 -46.99 10.85
N GLY A 557 -9.39 -45.71 10.55
CA GLY A 557 -8.57 -44.58 11.01
C GLY A 557 -7.17 -44.52 10.40
N ALA A 558 -6.86 -45.36 9.40
CA ALA A 558 -5.58 -45.35 8.71
C ALA A 558 -5.43 -44.08 7.85
N PRO A 559 -4.24 -43.48 7.73
CA PRO A 559 -4.02 -42.29 6.91
C PRO A 559 -4.19 -42.59 5.43
N VAL A 560 -4.84 -41.66 4.72
CA VAL A 560 -5.15 -41.72 3.29
C VAL A 560 -4.34 -40.65 2.55
N SER A 561 -3.68 -41.03 1.46
CA SER A 561 -2.89 -40.06 0.67
C SER A 561 -3.78 -39.33 -0.34
N VAL A 562 -3.73 -38.00 -0.34
CA VAL A 562 -4.47 -37.17 -1.31
C VAL A 562 -3.62 -36.94 -2.57
N ALA A 563 -4.05 -37.50 -3.70
CA ALA A 563 -3.35 -37.41 -4.98
C ALA A 563 -4.12 -36.57 -5.99
N LEU A 564 -3.41 -35.78 -6.81
CA LEU A 564 -4.08 -35.02 -7.87
C LEU A 564 -4.56 -35.96 -8.99
N GLU A 565 -5.77 -35.74 -9.48
CA GLU A 565 -6.31 -36.47 -10.65
C GLU A 565 -5.46 -36.22 -11.90
N SER A 566 -4.89 -35.02 -12.01
CA SER A 566 -3.94 -34.66 -13.05
C SER A 566 -2.93 -33.61 -12.56
N GLY A 567 -1.71 -33.63 -13.10
CA GLY A 567 -0.66 -32.68 -12.73
C GLY A 567 0.21 -33.14 -11.55
N SER A 568 0.89 -32.18 -10.93
CA SER A 568 1.77 -32.41 -9.78
C SER A 568 1.71 -31.22 -8.83
N TYR A 569 1.84 -31.46 -7.53
CA TYR A 569 2.03 -30.40 -6.55
C TYR A 569 3.33 -29.60 -6.82
N PRO A 570 3.39 -28.30 -6.45
CA PRO A 570 2.35 -27.52 -5.79
C PRO A 570 1.22 -27.08 -6.75
N VAL A 571 0.01 -26.96 -6.22
CA VAL A 571 -1.12 -26.31 -6.91
C VAL A 571 -1.15 -24.85 -6.46
N SER A 572 -1.36 -23.91 -7.37
CA SER A 572 -1.35 -22.48 -7.05
C SER A 572 -2.55 -21.76 -7.68
N ALA A 573 -3.20 -20.91 -6.90
CA ALA A 573 -4.16 -19.92 -7.38
C ALA A 573 -3.53 -18.52 -7.33
N GLY A 574 -3.63 -17.76 -8.42
CA GLY A 574 -3.03 -16.43 -8.55
C GLY A 574 -1.65 -16.39 -9.20
N PRO A 575 -1.11 -15.18 -9.46
CA PRO A 575 -1.17 -14.04 -8.55
C PRO A 575 -2.41 -13.15 -8.70
N ALA A 576 -2.97 -12.73 -7.57
CA ALA A 576 -3.96 -11.66 -7.46
C ALA A 576 -3.31 -10.36 -6.99
N GLN A 577 -3.84 -9.22 -7.44
CA GLN A 577 -3.47 -7.89 -6.97
C GLN A 577 -4.59 -7.34 -6.08
N VAL A 578 -4.22 -6.80 -4.92
CA VAL A 578 -5.16 -6.12 -4.03
C VAL A 578 -5.28 -4.67 -4.46
N SER A 579 -6.51 -4.20 -4.65
CA SER A 579 -6.80 -2.83 -5.04
C SER A 579 -7.67 -2.12 -4.01
N ALA A 580 -7.46 -0.82 -3.86
CA ALA A 580 -8.36 0.06 -3.12
C ALA A 580 -8.62 1.33 -3.93
N PRO A 581 -9.84 1.90 -3.88
CA PRO A 581 -10.11 3.18 -4.53
C PRO A 581 -9.30 4.31 -3.87
N ALA A 582 -8.95 5.33 -4.64
CA ALA A 582 -8.45 6.60 -4.11
C ALA A 582 -9.60 7.38 -3.46
N GLU A 583 -9.51 7.66 -2.17
CA GLU A 583 -10.55 8.39 -1.45
C GLU A 583 -10.31 9.90 -1.45
N THR A 584 -9.05 10.29 -1.23
CA THR A 584 -8.64 11.68 -1.04
C THR A 584 -7.44 12.07 -1.89
N LEU A 585 -7.43 13.32 -2.37
CA LEU A 585 -6.26 13.95 -2.99
C LEU A 585 -5.92 15.22 -2.22
N LEU A 586 -4.85 15.18 -1.43
CA LEU A 586 -4.35 16.34 -0.70
C LEU A 586 -3.64 17.30 -1.66
N VAL A 587 -4.12 18.54 -1.70
CA VAL A 587 -3.54 19.61 -2.51
C VAL A 587 -2.97 20.67 -1.59
N SER A 588 -1.71 21.04 -1.83
CA SER A 588 -1.04 22.13 -1.13
C SER A 588 -0.41 23.10 -2.11
N ALA A 589 -0.20 24.34 -1.68
CA ALA A 589 0.49 25.36 -2.46
C ALA A 589 1.84 25.68 -1.81
N ALA A 590 2.86 25.91 -2.63
CA ALA A 590 4.15 26.36 -2.14
C ALA A 590 4.05 27.72 -1.41
N PRO A 591 4.97 28.01 -0.47
CA PRO A 591 4.99 29.29 0.23
C PRO A 591 4.98 30.49 -0.73
N ASP A 592 4.27 31.55 -0.33
CA ASP A 592 4.22 32.80 -1.08
C ASP A 592 5.63 33.40 -1.25
N SER A 593 5.91 33.88 -2.46
CA SER A 593 7.08 34.69 -2.75
C SER A 593 6.67 35.83 -3.68
N LEU A 594 7.29 37.00 -3.50
CA LEU A 594 7.07 38.13 -4.41
C LEU A 594 8.01 37.97 -5.61
N ARG A 595 7.44 37.89 -6.81
CA ARG A 595 8.17 37.71 -8.06
C ARG A 595 7.93 38.91 -8.98
N PRO A 596 8.96 39.67 -9.38
CA PRO A 596 8.80 40.68 -10.40
C PRO A 596 8.56 40.02 -11.76
N ALA A 597 7.76 40.64 -12.60
CA ALA A 597 7.50 40.21 -13.96
C ALA A 597 7.31 41.41 -14.88
N GLY A 598 8.00 41.42 -16.02
CA GLY A 598 7.88 42.49 -17.00
C GLY A 598 6.60 42.36 -17.82
N GLN A 599 6.05 43.49 -18.26
CA GLN A 599 5.04 43.51 -19.32
C GLN A 599 5.53 42.73 -20.56
N GLY A 600 4.72 41.80 -21.06
CA GLY A 600 5.08 40.94 -22.19
C GLY A 600 5.96 39.73 -21.85
N GLN A 601 6.31 39.51 -20.58
CA GLN A 601 7.17 38.39 -20.18
C GLN A 601 6.42 37.04 -20.28
N PRO A 602 6.97 36.04 -21.00
CA PRO A 602 6.38 34.71 -21.06
C PRO A 602 6.78 33.84 -19.86
N ALA A 603 5.99 32.81 -19.61
CA ALA A 603 6.27 31.71 -18.67
C ALA A 603 6.60 32.15 -17.23
N VAL A 604 5.93 33.20 -16.75
CA VAL A 604 6.06 33.68 -15.37
C VAL A 604 5.41 32.68 -14.41
N LEU A 605 6.16 32.26 -13.39
CA LEU A 605 5.68 31.32 -12.38
C LEU A 605 4.69 32.01 -11.43
N LEU A 606 3.41 31.69 -11.59
CA LEU A 606 2.30 32.23 -10.81
C LEU A 606 2.08 31.46 -9.50
N GLY A 607 2.50 30.20 -9.43
CA GLY A 607 2.37 29.36 -8.25
C GLY A 607 2.84 27.93 -8.48
N VAL A 608 3.02 27.18 -7.40
CA VAL A 608 3.36 25.76 -7.41
C VAL A 608 2.36 25.03 -6.53
N LEU A 609 1.76 23.96 -7.05
CA LEU A 609 0.87 23.06 -6.32
C LEU A 609 1.55 21.71 -6.15
N THR A 610 1.36 21.09 -4.99
CA THR A 610 1.73 19.69 -4.74
C THR A 610 0.46 18.89 -4.52
N LEU A 611 0.34 17.77 -5.22
CA LEU A 611 -0.79 16.85 -5.17
C LEU A 611 -0.30 15.53 -4.58
N ASP A 612 -0.94 15.07 -3.52
CA ASP A 612 -0.55 13.88 -2.78
C ASP A 612 -1.76 12.96 -2.58
N ASN A 613 -1.60 11.68 -2.94
CA ASN A 613 -2.61 10.65 -2.78
C ASN A 613 -2.20 9.83 -1.54
N ASP A 614 -2.94 10.01 -0.45
CA ASP A 614 -2.63 9.50 0.89
C ASP A 614 -3.02 8.04 1.12
N GLY A 615 -3.35 7.32 0.03
CA GLY A 615 -3.58 5.88 0.05
C GLY A 615 -2.35 5.03 0.41
N ILE A 616 -2.45 3.73 0.17
CA ILE A 616 -1.37 2.77 0.36
C ILE A 616 -0.64 2.55 -0.97
N PRO A 617 0.69 2.71 -1.03
CA PRO A 617 1.47 2.44 -2.25
C PRO A 617 1.20 1.04 -2.80
N ASP A 618 1.15 0.92 -4.13
CA ASP A 618 0.89 -0.32 -4.88
C ASP A 618 -0.48 -1.00 -4.63
N ILE A 619 -1.34 -0.44 -3.78
CA ILE A 619 -2.71 -0.91 -3.51
C ILE A 619 -3.74 0.13 -3.96
N THR A 620 -3.60 1.37 -3.49
CA THR A 620 -4.53 2.45 -3.81
C THR A 620 -4.33 2.89 -5.25
N ALA A 621 -5.42 2.91 -6.01
CA ALA A 621 -5.43 3.36 -7.39
C ALA A 621 -4.90 4.81 -7.52
N ASP A 622 -4.39 5.14 -8.70
CA ASP A 622 -3.97 6.51 -8.98
C ASP A 622 -5.17 7.47 -8.97
N ALA A 623 -5.00 8.64 -8.35
CA ALA A 623 -5.94 9.74 -8.46
C ALA A 623 -5.65 10.53 -9.75
N ARG A 624 -6.59 10.54 -10.70
CA ARG A 624 -6.46 11.26 -11.98
C ARG A 624 -7.10 12.64 -11.90
N LEU A 625 -6.30 13.69 -12.05
CA LEU A 625 -6.79 15.07 -12.14
C LEU A 625 -7.28 15.37 -13.56
N LEU A 626 -8.58 15.67 -13.69
CA LEU A 626 -9.24 16.01 -14.96
C LEU A 626 -9.36 17.50 -15.17
N ALA A 627 -9.72 18.26 -14.15
CA ALA A 627 -9.91 19.71 -14.26
C ALA A 627 -9.82 20.40 -12.90
N PHE A 628 -9.53 21.69 -12.90
CA PHE A 628 -9.64 22.55 -11.72
C PHE A 628 -9.90 24.02 -12.08
N GLY A 629 -10.47 24.78 -11.15
CA GLY A 629 -10.72 26.21 -11.30
C GLY A 629 -9.59 27.09 -10.75
N LEU A 630 -9.22 28.14 -11.48
CA LEU A 630 -8.31 29.20 -11.02
C LEU A 630 -8.99 30.57 -10.99
N GLY A 631 -8.95 31.19 -9.83
CA GLY A 631 -9.22 32.60 -9.62
C GLY A 631 -7.94 33.44 -9.62
N PHE A 632 -8.12 34.76 -9.75
CA PHE A 632 -7.02 35.72 -9.67
C PHE A 632 -7.43 36.88 -8.80
N ALA A 633 -6.51 37.34 -7.97
CA ALA A 633 -6.75 38.41 -7.01
C ALA A 633 -5.56 39.34 -6.89
N ASP A 634 -5.78 40.47 -6.20
CA ASP A 634 -4.73 41.43 -5.88
C ASP A 634 -3.75 40.92 -4.81
N SER A 635 -2.86 41.79 -4.32
CA SER A 635 -1.87 41.45 -3.30
C SER A 635 -2.46 40.89 -1.99
N SER A 636 -3.72 41.20 -1.68
CA SER A 636 -4.42 40.69 -0.49
C SER A 636 -4.99 39.29 -0.69
N GLY A 637 -5.12 38.83 -1.95
CA GLY A 637 -5.78 37.56 -2.29
C GLY A 637 -7.32 37.62 -2.24
N VAL A 638 -7.89 38.79 -1.93
CA VAL A 638 -9.33 38.98 -1.70
C VAL A 638 -10.03 39.58 -2.90
N ASN A 639 -9.54 40.71 -3.42
CA ASN A 639 -10.21 41.41 -4.51
C ASN A 639 -9.91 40.73 -5.84
N ALA A 640 -10.95 40.28 -6.54
CA ALA A 640 -10.81 39.59 -7.82
C ALA A 640 -10.23 40.53 -8.90
N ILE A 641 -9.29 39.99 -9.68
CA ILE A 641 -8.73 40.64 -10.87
C ILE A 641 -9.18 39.85 -12.10
N ALA A 642 -9.55 40.54 -13.17
CA ALA A 642 -9.82 39.90 -14.46
C ALA A 642 -8.50 39.39 -15.06
N PRO A 643 -8.27 38.07 -15.16
CA PRO A 643 -7.00 37.53 -15.63
C PRO A 643 -6.69 37.93 -17.07
N GLY A 644 -7.69 38.08 -17.94
CA GLY A 644 -7.50 38.50 -19.33
C GLY A 644 -6.89 39.89 -19.48
N ALA A 645 -7.07 40.77 -18.48
CA ALA A 645 -6.44 42.10 -18.49
C ALA A 645 -4.93 42.06 -18.19
N VAL A 646 -4.42 40.97 -17.62
CA VAL A 646 -3.02 40.86 -17.14
C VAL A 646 -2.26 39.74 -17.87
N LEU A 647 -2.94 38.69 -18.29
CA LEU A 647 -2.37 37.49 -18.89
C LEU A 647 -2.92 37.27 -20.30
N THR A 648 -2.06 36.81 -21.21
CA THR A 648 -2.44 36.40 -22.57
C THR A 648 -2.52 34.88 -22.71
N ARG A 649 -1.93 34.13 -21.77
CA ARG A 649 -1.93 32.67 -21.76
C ARG A 649 -1.67 32.14 -20.35
N LEU A 650 -2.28 31.00 -20.05
CA LEU A 650 -1.99 30.17 -18.88
C LEU A 650 -1.56 28.78 -19.30
N ARG A 651 -0.58 28.21 -18.59
CA ARG A 651 -0.12 26.83 -18.75
C ARG A 651 0.01 26.15 -17.38
N VAL A 652 -0.36 24.88 -17.32
CA VAL A 652 -0.16 23.99 -16.16
C VAL A 652 0.82 22.92 -16.60
N VAL A 653 1.96 22.86 -15.93
CA VAL A 653 3.08 21.99 -16.31
C VAL A 653 3.49 21.16 -15.11
N ASP A 654 3.79 19.87 -15.29
CA ASP A 654 4.31 19.05 -14.20
C ASP A 654 5.80 19.32 -13.89
N GLY A 655 6.36 18.63 -12.90
CA GLY A 655 7.78 18.73 -12.53
C GLY A 655 8.75 18.20 -13.61
N LEU A 656 8.25 17.47 -14.62
CA LEU A 656 9.03 16.92 -15.74
C LEU A 656 8.95 17.80 -17.00
N GLY A 657 8.13 18.84 -16.99
CA GLY A 657 7.95 19.76 -18.12
C GLY A 657 6.79 19.39 -19.05
N VAL A 658 5.97 18.39 -18.71
CA VAL A 658 4.78 18.01 -19.50
C VAL A 658 3.66 19.02 -19.25
N THR A 659 3.12 19.58 -20.33
CA THR A 659 1.98 20.51 -20.23
C THR A 659 0.69 19.71 -20.15
N HIS A 660 -0.04 19.87 -19.04
CA HIS A 660 -1.34 19.24 -18.82
C HIS A 660 -2.50 20.15 -19.21
N ALA A 661 -2.40 21.46 -19.06
CA ALA A 661 -3.44 22.37 -19.52
C ALA A 661 -2.81 23.62 -20.13
N GLU A 662 -3.37 24.10 -21.23
CA GLU A 662 -3.00 25.38 -21.84
C GLU A 662 -4.27 26.12 -22.24
N ARG A 663 -4.33 27.42 -21.91
CA ARG A 663 -5.46 28.29 -22.23
C ARG A 663 -4.95 29.66 -22.67
N GLY A 664 -5.27 30.05 -23.89
CA GLY A 664 -5.14 31.44 -24.35
C GLY A 664 -6.20 32.32 -23.66
N LEU A 665 -5.85 33.58 -23.40
CA LEU A 665 -6.72 34.54 -22.74
C LEU A 665 -6.84 35.81 -23.56
N ASP A 666 -8.07 36.27 -23.72
CA ASP A 666 -8.41 37.57 -24.31
C ASP A 666 -8.67 38.61 -23.22
N ALA A 667 -8.55 39.90 -23.54
CA ALA A 667 -8.71 40.99 -22.58
C ALA A 667 -10.05 41.01 -21.80
N GLY A 668 -11.08 40.37 -22.34
CA GLY A 668 -12.40 40.23 -21.72
C GLY A 668 -12.56 39.03 -20.77
N ASP A 669 -11.58 38.13 -20.68
CA ASP A 669 -11.69 36.92 -19.85
C ASP A 669 -11.67 37.24 -18.35
N THR A 670 -12.72 36.79 -17.66
CA THR A 670 -12.89 36.94 -16.21
C THR A 670 -12.71 35.62 -15.48
N ALA A 671 -12.21 35.66 -14.25
CA ALA A 671 -12.14 34.51 -13.34
C ALA A 671 -13.53 34.12 -12.80
N PRO A 672 -13.74 32.85 -12.38
CA PRO A 672 -12.78 31.75 -12.37
C PRO A 672 -12.59 31.10 -13.74
N LEU A 673 -11.36 30.67 -14.03
CA LEU A 673 -11.00 29.96 -15.25
C LEU A 673 -10.96 28.45 -14.98
N ALA A 674 -11.81 27.68 -15.64
CA ALA A 674 -11.68 26.23 -15.67
C ALA A 674 -10.50 25.82 -16.58
N LEU A 675 -9.63 24.98 -16.05
CA LEU A 675 -8.52 24.36 -16.76
C LEU A 675 -8.76 22.86 -16.82
N VAL A 676 -8.82 22.32 -18.04
CA VAL A 676 -9.01 20.89 -18.31
C VAL A 676 -7.65 20.29 -18.64
N CYS A 677 -7.29 19.22 -17.94
CA CYS A 677 -6.03 18.51 -18.12
C CYS A 677 -6.11 17.53 -19.30
N SER A 678 -5.20 17.66 -20.27
CA SER A 678 -4.97 16.75 -21.38
C SER A 678 -3.49 16.80 -21.77
N PRO A 679 -2.69 15.75 -21.48
CA PRO A 679 -3.08 14.49 -20.85
C PRO A 679 -3.50 14.67 -19.38
N LEU A 680 -4.27 13.70 -18.86
CA LEU A 680 -4.61 13.64 -17.43
C LEU A 680 -3.34 13.48 -16.59
N LEU A 681 -3.30 14.10 -15.41
CA LEU A 681 -2.23 13.88 -14.44
C LEU A 681 -2.65 12.75 -13.50
N ALA A 682 -1.91 11.64 -13.48
CA ALA A 682 -2.09 10.56 -12.53
C ALA A 682 -1.19 10.80 -11.30
N VAL A 683 -1.78 10.73 -10.10
CA VAL A 683 -1.09 10.85 -8.82
C VAL A 683 -1.14 9.50 -8.13
N ALA A 684 -0.09 8.71 -8.30
CA ALA A 684 0.06 7.42 -7.63
C ALA A 684 0.34 7.62 -6.13
N SER A 685 -0.24 6.76 -5.30
CA SER A 685 -0.05 6.81 -3.85
C SER A 685 1.42 6.70 -3.46
N GLY A 686 1.85 7.51 -2.50
CA GLY A 686 3.26 7.58 -2.06
C GLY A 686 4.21 8.31 -3.01
N THR A 687 3.72 8.85 -4.14
CA THR A 687 4.52 9.63 -5.11
C THR A 687 3.91 11.00 -5.41
N PRO A 688 4.07 11.99 -4.51
CA PRO A 688 3.49 13.33 -4.70
C PRO A 688 3.93 13.97 -6.02
N GLN A 689 2.97 14.55 -6.74
CA GLN A 689 3.21 15.24 -8.01
C GLN A 689 3.26 16.77 -7.81
N THR A 690 4.12 17.44 -8.58
CA THR A 690 4.24 18.91 -8.55
C THR A 690 3.66 19.50 -9.84
N LEU A 691 2.78 20.49 -9.70
CA LEU A 691 2.25 21.30 -10.81
C LEU A 691 2.73 22.75 -10.71
N LEU A 692 3.30 23.26 -11.79
CA LEU A 692 3.69 24.63 -12.00
C LEU A 692 2.58 25.38 -12.73
N LEU A 693 2.11 26.48 -12.15
CA LEU A 693 1.18 27.41 -12.79
C LEU A 693 1.97 28.52 -13.46
N LEU A 694 1.97 28.56 -14.80
CA LEU A 694 2.73 29.51 -15.60
C LEU A 694 1.77 30.46 -16.36
N GLY A 695 2.13 31.74 -16.43
CA GLY A 695 1.37 32.74 -17.19
C GLY A 695 2.26 33.58 -18.10
N ASP A 696 1.73 33.93 -19.28
CA ASP A 696 2.35 34.91 -20.16
C ASP A 696 1.74 36.29 -19.86
N ILE A 697 2.54 37.23 -19.35
CA ILE A 697 2.08 38.59 -19.00
C ILE A 697 1.76 39.37 -20.28
N ALA A 698 0.63 40.06 -20.32
CA ALA A 698 0.25 40.89 -21.46
C ALA A 698 1.24 42.06 -21.65
N PRO A 699 1.57 42.45 -22.90
CA PRO A 699 2.46 43.59 -23.18
C PRO A 699 1.97 44.93 -22.64
N ASP A 700 0.67 45.07 -22.42
CA ASP A 700 -0.01 46.26 -21.89
C ASP A 700 -0.69 46.00 -20.54
N ALA A 701 -0.30 44.93 -19.85
CA ALA A 701 -0.84 44.56 -18.55
C ALA A 701 -0.77 45.74 -17.56
N PRO A 702 -1.83 45.99 -16.76
CA PRO A 702 -1.81 47.03 -15.74
C PRO A 702 -0.73 46.73 -14.70
N LEU A 703 -0.02 47.77 -14.26
CA LEU A 703 0.98 47.67 -13.20
C LEU A 703 0.30 47.36 -11.87
N GLY A 704 0.92 46.51 -11.06
CA GLY A 704 0.36 46.06 -9.79
C GLY A 704 0.73 44.62 -9.45
N ILE A 705 0.06 44.04 -8.45
CA ILE A 705 0.30 42.66 -8.02
C ILE A 705 -0.87 41.78 -8.46
N LEU A 706 -0.55 40.75 -9.22
CA LEU A 706 -1.42 39.63 -9.57
C LEU A 706 -1.10 38.45 -8.65
N ARG A 707 -2.12 37.74 -8.18
CA ARG A 707 -1.96 36.50 -7.42
C ARG A 707 -2.96 35.46 -7.89
N ALA A 708 -2.47 34.28 -8.28
CA ALA A 708 -3.34 33.15 -8.58
C ALA A 708 -3.96 32.62 -7.29
N ARG A 709 -5.21 32.16 -7.36
CA ARG A 709 -5.94 31.52 -6.26
C ARG A 709 -6.60 30.26 -6.80
N LEU A 710 -6.38 29.14 -6.15
CA LEU A 710 -7.12 27.93 -6.48
C LEU A 710 -8.55 28.09 -5.98
N GLU A 711 -9.52 27.86 -6.85
CA GLU A 711 -10.94 27.88 -6.47
C GLU A 711 -11.26 26.71 -5.52
N PRO A 712 -12.39 26.74 -4.79
CA PRO A 712 -12.71 25.73 -3.77
C PRO A 712 -12.60 24.29 -4.30
N PRO A 713 -12.38 23.28 -3.43
CA PRO A 713 -12.20 21.89 -3.84
C PRO A 713 -13.30 21.35 -4.76
N SER A 714 -14.54 21.85 -4.64
CA SER A 714 -15.66 21.50 -5.54
C SER A 714 -15.46 21.90 -7.01
N SER A 715 -14.49 22.77 -7.31
CA SER A 715 -14.10 23.12 -8.67
C SER A 715 -13.10 22.15 -9.29
N MET A 716 -12.54 21.23 -8.49
CA MET A 716 -11.56 20.25 -8.91
C MET A 716 -12.24 18.91 -9.18
N VAL A 717 -11.96 18.34 -10.34
CA VAL A 717 -12.51 17.06 -10.79
C VAL A 717 -11.38 16.05 -10.78
N VAL A 718 -11.47 15.08 -9.88
CA VAL A 718 -10.50 14.00 -9.71
C VAL A 718 -11.25 12.68 -9.77
N HIS A 719 -10.75 11.72 -10.54
CA HIS A 719 -11.35 10.40 -10.66
C HIS A 719 -10.33 9.31 -10.34
N ASP A 720 -10.84 8.23 -9.79
CA ASP A 720 -10.09 7.01 -9.53
C ASP A 720 -9.70 6.34 -10.86
N ALA A 721 -8.44 5.92 -10.98
CA ALA A 721 -7.92 5.37 -12.23
C ALA A 721 -8.50 4.00 -12.62
N ILE A 722 -9.03 3.25 -11.66
CA ILE A 722 -9.49 1.86 -11.83
C ILE A 722 -11.03 1.83 -11.92
N SER A 723 -11.73 2.31 -10.88
CA SER A 723 -13.18 2.33 -10.80
C SER A 723 -13.83 3.46 -11.61
N GLY A 724 -13.09 4.54 -11.89
CA GLY A 724 -13.64 5.74 -12.52
C GLY A 724 -14.56 6.57 -11.60
N GLY A 725 -14.69 6.20 -10.32
CA GLY A 725 -15.45 6.97 -9.32
C GLY A 725 -14.79 8.31 -8.97
N PRO A 726 -15.53 9.25 -8.36
CA PRO A 726 -14.96 10.54 -7.93
C PRO A 726 -14.05 10.39 -6.71
N VAL A 727 -12.91 11.10 -6.71
CA VAL A 727 -11.97 11.21 -5.58
C VAL A 727 -12.15 12.59 -4.93
N THR A 728 -12.13 12.68 -3.61
CA THR A 728 -12.38 13.93 -2.90
C THR A 728 -11.10 14.78 -2.78
N PRO A 729 -10.99 15.94 -3.45
CA PRO A 729 -9.85 16.83 -3.24
C PRO A 729 -9.94 17.52 -1.86
N ALA A 730 -8.84 17.50 -1.11
CA ALA A 730 -8.71 18.14 0.19
C ALA A 730 -7.61 19.19 0.12
N TYR A 731 -7.87 20.43 0.54
CA TYR A 731 -6.84 21.47 0.53
C TYR A 731 -6.15 21.57 1.89
N ALA A 732 -4.82 21.68 1.89
CA ALA A 732 -4.02 21.86 3.10
C ALA A 732 -4.31 23.19 3.85
N ALA A 733 -5.00 24.13 3.20
CA ALA A 733 -5.50 25.36 3.80
C ALA A 733 -6.86 25.76 3.18
N PRO A 734 -7.71 26.54 3.87
CA PRO A 734 -9.01 26.97 3.35
C PRO A 734 -8.95 27.74 2.03
N THR A 735 -7.80 28.35 1.72
CA THR A 735 -7.56 29.02 0.45
C THR A 735 -6.12 28.79 0.05
N LEU A 736 -5.91 28.20 -1.13
CA LEU A 736 -4.59 27.99 -1.69
C LEU A 736 -4.27 29.15 -2.64
N LEU A 737 -3.20 29.87 -2.33
CA LEU A 737 -2.77 31.05 -3.07
C LEU A 737 -1.41 30.79 -3.71
N GLY A 738 -1.25 31.23 -4.95
CA GLY A 738 0.03 31.28 -5.62
C GLY A 738 0.93 32.40 -5.11
N HIS A 739 2.02 32.60 -5.84
CA HIS A 739 2.97 33.68 -5.62
C HIS A 739 2.34 35.03 -5.96
N ARG A 740 2.77 36.08 -5.25
CA ARG A 740 2.52 37.46 -5.67
C ARG A 740 3.41 37.80 -6.84
N VAL A 741 2.83 38.07 -7.99
CA VAL A 741 3.53 38.51 -9.21
C VAL A 741 3.35 40.01 -9.36
N ARG A 742 4.43 40.78 -9.23
CA ARG A 742 4.42 42.22 -9.45
C ARG A 742 4.72 42.53 -10.90
N VAL A 743 3.72 43.02 -11.62
CA VAL A 743 3.86 43.47 -13.02
C VAL A 743 4.59 44.81 -13.04
N GLU A 744 5.70 44.86 -13.76
CA GLU A 744 6.59 46.01 -13.87
C GLU A 744 6.67 46.49 -15.32
N ALA A 745 6.75 47.81 -15.49
CA ALA A 745 6.95 48.44 -16.79
C ALA A 745 8.39 48.21 -17.28
N ALA A 746 8.58 48.13 -18.60
CA ALA A 746 9.91 47.97 -19.19
C ALA A 746 10.86 49.11 -18.78
N ALA A 747 12.13 48.75 -18.52
CA ALA A 747 13.16 49.72 -18.18
C ALA A 747 13.58 50.53 -19.41
N GLY A 748 13.25 51.83 -19.44
CA GLY A 748 13.33 52.63 -20.67
C GLY A 748 14.75 53.01 -21.15
N MET A 749 15.60 53.59 -20.30
CA MET A 749 16.95 54.05 -20.67
C MET A 749 17.83 54.18 -19.41
N LEU A 750 19.12 53.87 -19.52
CA LEU A 750 20.11 54.16 -18.47
C LEU A 750 20.80 55.49 -18.77
N LEU A 751 20.83 56.44 -17.84
CA LEU A 751 21.46 57.74 -18.06
C LEU A 751 22.87 57.79 -17.45
N ALA A 752 23.85 58.32 -18.17
CA ALA A 752 25.21 58.52 -17.69
C ALA A 752 25.63 59.99 -17.71
N ARG A 753 26.41 60.40 -16.71
CA ARG A 753 27.18 61.65 -16.76
C ARG A 753 28.61 61.44 -16.26
N ARG A 754 29.53 62.27 -16.75
CA ARG A 754 30.88 62.38 -16.18
C ARG A 754 30.84 63.14 -14.86
N VAL A 755 31.54 62.64 -13.85
CA VAL A 755 31.66 63.24 -12.51
C VAL A 755 33.10 63.55 -12.08
N ALA A 756 34.10 62.96 -12.73
CA ALA A 756 35.51 63.30 -12.56
C ALA A 756 36.22 63.36 -13.91
N ALA A 757 37.19 64.28 -14.05
CA ALA A 757 38.03 64.43 -15.23
C ALA A 757 39.46 63.97 -14.91
N ALA A 758 40.20 63.54 -15.94
CA ALA A 758 41.59 63.18 -15.81
C ALA A 758 42.48 64.41 -15.51
N PRO A 759 43.67 64.21 -14.91
CA PRO A 759 44.70 65.24 -14.86
C PRO A 759 45.19 65.65 -16.26
N ASP A 760 45.65 66.91 -16.39
CA ASP A 760 46.14 67.45 -17.66
C ASP A 760 47.46 66.81 -18.13
N SER A 761 48.34 66.42 -17.19
CA SER A 761 49.56 65.64 -17.49
C SER A 761 49.93 64.65 -16.37
N VAL A 762 50.62 63.58 -16.75
CA VAL A 762 51.04 62.48 -15.86
C VAL A 762 52.37 61.90 -16.33
N SER A 763 53.31 61.67 -15.41
CA SER A 763 54.57 60.98 -15.72
C SER A 763 54.37 59.47 -15.92
N LEU A 764 55.07 58.89 -16.90
CA LEU A 764 55.10 57.44 -17.11
C LEU A 764 55.62 56.71 -15.86
N GLY A 765 54.99 55.59 -15.50
CA GLY A 765 55.23 54.87 -14.25
C GLY A 765 54.32 55.27 -13.07
N ALA A 766 53.49 56.31 -13.22
CA ALA A 766 52.48 56.64 -12.21
C ALA A 766 51.43 55.53 -12.09
N THR A 767 51.00 55.25 -10.85
CA THR A 767 50.02 54.21 -10.53
C THR A 767 48.76 54.79 -9.91
N ALA A 768 47.63 54.12 -10.09
CA ALA A 768 46.30 54.47 -9.59
C ALA A 768 45.83 55.88 -10.01
N VAL A 769 46.16 56.29 -11.22
CA VAL A 769 45.81 57.61 -11.76
C VAL A 769 44.33 57.62 -12.13
N PRO A 770 43.45 58.40 -11.48
CA PRO A 770 42.04 58.46 -11.84
C PRO A 770 41.87 59.19 -13.17
N VAL A 771 41.17 58.57 -14.11
CA VAL A 771 41.05 59.09 -15.49
C VAL A 771 39.62 59.28 -15.95
N LEU A 772 38.66 58.49 -15.47
CA LEU A 772 37.26 58.67 -15.84
C LEU A 772 36.33 58.20 -14.71
N GLY A 773 35.57 59.13 -14.14
CA GLY A 773 34.49 58.82 -13.20
C GLY A 773 33.13 59.08 -13.82
N LEU A 774 32.24 58.08 -13.82
CA LEU A 774 30.88 58.17 -14.32
C LEU A 774 29.87 57.99 -13.19
N ARG A 775 28.76 58.74 -13.26
CA ARG A 775 27.55 58.46 -12.48
C ARG A 775 26.46 58.00 -13.43
N LEU A 776 25.92 56.83 -13.14
CA LEU A 776 24.84 56.18 -13.85
C LEU A 776 23.55 56.38 -13.04
N ARG A 777 22.43 56.64 -13.70
CA ARG A 777 21.12 56.84 -13.07
C ARG A 777 20.05 56.11 -13.86
N HIS A 778 19.21 55.35 -13.16
CA HIS A 778 17.99 54.81 -13.74
C HIS A 778 16.85 55.83 -13.54
N PRO A 779 16.30 56.46 -14.60
CA PRO A 779 15.25 57.46 -14.50
C PRO A 779 13.84 56.88 -14.28
N GLY A 780 13.68 55.55 -14.22
CA GLY A 780 12.38 54.89 -14.07
C GLY A 780 11.70 55.20 -12.74
N GLY A 781 10.37 55.08 -12.72
CA GLY A 781 9.57 55.16 -11.50
C GLY A 781 9.59 53.84 -10.71
N PRO A 782 9.03 53.79 -9.50
CA PRO A 782 9.08 52.61 -8.62
C PRO A 782 8.39 51.35 -9.18
N GLU A 783 7.62 51.46 -10.24
CA GLU A 783 6.94 50.35 -10.93
C GLU A 783 7.66 49.89 -12.21
N SER A 784 8.83 50.46 -12.53
CA SER A 784 9.68 49.99 -13.63
C SER A 784 10.52 48.79 -13.19
N ALA A 785 10.90 47.95 -14.15
CA ALA A 785 11.86 46.89 -13.92
C ALA A 785 13.25 47.47 -13.58
N ALA A 786 14.04 46.72 -12.82
CA ALA A 786 15.44 47.07 -12.61
C ALA A 786 16.26 46.90 -13.91
N LEU A 787 17.43 47.53 -13.95
CA LEU A 787 18.38 47.42 -15.05
C LEU A 787 19.56 46.56 -14.64
N ARG A 788 19.93 45.58 -15.47
CA ARG A 788 21.15 44.79 -15.30
C ARG A 788 22.18 45.24 -16.31
N SER A 789 23.38 45.62 -15.84
CA SER A 789 24.51 45.98 -16.70
C SER A 789 25.54 44.86 -16.75
N HIS A 790 25.80 44.32 -17.94
CA HIS A 790 26.76 43.24 -18.16
C HIS A 790 28.19 43.76 -18.25
N GLY A 791 28.38 44.87 -18.97
CA GLY A 791 29.69 45.46 -19.18
C GLY A 791 29.70 46.65 -20.11
N CYS A 792 30.87 47.26 -20.31
CA CYS A 792 31.05 48.36 -21.25
C CYS A 792 32.40 48.32 -21.97
N ALA A 793 32.45 48.85 -23.19
CA ALA A 793 33.67 49.02 -23.96
C ALA A 793 34.32 50.38 -23.64
N ILE A 794 35.58 50.34 -23.19
CA ILE A 794 36.42 51.51 -22.97
C ILE A 794 37.35 51.65 -24.18
N ARG A 795 37.25 52.76 -24.89
CA ARG A 795 38.12 53.07 -26.04
C ARG A 795 39.28 53.94 -25.61
N PHE A 796 40.44 53.70 -26.21
CA PHE A 796 41.71 54.37 -25.95
C PHE A 796 42.16 55.09 -27.22
N TRP A 797 42.39 56.39 -27.10
CA TRP A 797 42.66 57.30 -28.22
C TRP A 797 43.86 58.21 -27.96
N ASP A 798 44.53 58.60 -29.04
CA ASP A 798 45.53 59.68 -29.00
C ASP A 798 44.89 61.06 -29.23
N ALA A 799 45.72 62.11 -29.36
CA ALA A 799 45.26 63.48 -29.63
C ALA A 799 44.54 63.66 -30.98
N SER A 800 44.77 62.76 -31.95
CA SER A 800 44.07 62.74 -33.24
C SER A 800 42.82 61.86 -33.22
N ARG A 801 42.53 61.20 -32.08
CA ARG A 801 41.52 60.16 -31.89
C ARG A 801 41.76 58.88 -32.71
N ASP A 802 43.02 58.62 -33.04
CA ASP A 802 43.43 57.34 -33.56
C ASP A 802 43.50 56.31 -32.43
N SER A 803 43.22 55.04 -32.77
CA SER A 803 43.16 53.93 -31.81
C SER A 803 44.53 53.65 -31.20
N LEU A 804 44.63 53.73 -29.87
CA LEU A 804 45.84 53.37 -29.11
C LEU A 804 45.72 51.99 -28.46
N PRO A 805 46.63 51.03 -28.75
CA PRO A 805 46.69 49.77 -28.01
C PRO A 805 47.05 50.02 -26.53
N PRO A 806 46.15 49.73 -25.58
CA PRO A 806 46.39 50.04 -24.17
C PRO A 806 47.49 49.17 -23.54
N GLY A 807 47.80 47.98 -24.10
CA GLY A 807 48.90 47.14 -23.63
C GLY A 807 50.30 47.70 -23.90
N ASP A 808 50.44 48.66 -24.84
CA ASP A 808 51.71 49.35 -25.12
C ASP A 808 51.94 50.54 -24.17
N LEU A 809 50.92 50.93 -23.41
CA LEU A 809 50.88 52.17 -22.62
C LEU A 809 50.70 51.93 -21.13
N LEU A 810 49.86 50.96 -20.78
CA LEU A 810 49.41 50.71 -19.42
C LEU A 810 50.01 49.42 -18.88
N SER A 811 50.50 49.47 -17.64
CA SER A 811 50.86 48.26 -16.89
C SER A 811 49.64 47.63 -16.21
N ALA A 812 48.61 48.43 -15.92
CA ALA A 812 47.31 47.95 -15.47
C ALA A 812 46.19 48.97 -15.76
N LEU A 813 44.99 48.44 -15.98
CA LEU A 813 43.75 49.20 -15.85
C LEU A 813 43.17 48.88 -14.46
N ARG A 814 42.43 49.81 -13.87
CA ARG A 814 41.72 49.64 -12.60
C ARG A 814 40.31 50.21 -12.76
N ALA A 815 39.31 49.47 -12.32
CA ALA A 815 37.92 49.92 -12.38
C ALA A 815 37.21 49.55 -11.08
N GLN A 816 36.34 50.44 -10.60
CA GLN A 816 35.54 50.24 -9.40
C GLN A 816 34.07 50.55 -9.69
N TRP A 817 33.17 49.64 -9.31
CA TRP A 817 31.73 49.85 -9.32
C TRP A 817 31.25 50.14 -7.90
N ASN A 818 30.67 51.32 -7.65
CA ASN A 818 30.28 51.78 -6.32
C ASN A 818 31.41 51.61 -5.27
N GLY A 819 32.66 51.87 -5.68
CA GLY A 819 33.85 51.73 -4.84
C GLY A 819 34.36 50.29 -4.64
N GLN A 820 33.71 49.28 -5.22
CA GLN A 820 34.20 47.88 -5.21
C GLN A 820 34.99 47.57 -6.49
N PRO A 821 36.17 46.94 -6.39
CA PRO A 821 37.00 46.64 -7.56
C PRO A 821 36.33 45.64 -8.51
N LEU A 822 36.42 45.91 -9.81
CA LEU A 822 35.92 45.05 -10.88
C LEU A 822 37.04 44.16 -11.44
N PRO A 823 36.73 42.92 -11.88
CA PRO A 823 37.66 42.10 -12.61
C PRO A 823 37.93 42.73 -13.99
N LEU A 824 39.19 42.70 -14.41
CA LEU A 824 39.62 43.29 -15.68
C LEU A 824 40.29 42.25 -16.56
N PRO A 825 40.06 42.28 -17.89
CA PRO A 825 40.76 41.40 -18.81
C PRO A 825 42.23 41.85 -18.99
N GLU A 826 43.06 40.97 -19.56
CA GLU A 826 44.39 41.36 -20.01
C GLU A 826 44.31 42.51 -21.03
N LEU A 827 45.26 43.43 -20.94
CA LEU A 827 45.31 44.59 -21.80
C LEU A 827 45.74 44.18 -23.22
N PRO A 828 44.95 44.50 -24.25
CA PRO A 828 45.27 44.09 -25.61
C PRO A 828 46.52 44.80 -26.14
N ALA A 829 47.43 44.02 -26.72
CA ALA A 829 48.62 44.49 -27.43
C ALA A 829 48.32 45.00 -28.86
N SER A 830 47.06 44.94 -29.31
CA SER A 830 46.61 45.52 -30.57
C SER A 830 45.13 45.90 -30.51
N GLY A 831 44.76 47.03 -31.11
CA GLY A 831 43.40 47.59 -31.03
C GLY A 831 43.16 48.40 -29.74
N GLY A 832 42.41 49.50 -29.86
CA GLY A 832 42.25 50.49 -28.78
C GLY A 832 40.92 50.38 -28.04
N SER A 833 40.47 49.18 -27.71
CA SER A 833 39.25 48.98 -26.92
C SER A 833 39.42 47.85 -25.91
N VAL A 834 38.93 48.05 -24.69
CA VAL A 834 38.92 47.06 -23.61
C VAL A 834 37.49 46.86 -23.14
N TRP A 835 37.06 45.60 -23.02
CA TRP A 835 35.78 45.26 -22.42
C TRP A 835 35.90 45.23 -20.89
N LEU A 836 35.11 46.05 -20.21
CA LEU A 836 34.99 46.06 -18.76
C LEU A 836 33.74 45.25 -18.35
N PRO A 837 33.89 44.04 -17.79
CA PRO A 837 32.76 43.33 -17.20
C PRO A 837 32.31 44.03 -15.92
N LEU A 838 31.00 44.23 -15.77
CA LEU A 838 30.38 44.87 -14.60
C LEU A 838 29.75 43.85 -13.63
N GLY A 839 29.94 42.55 -13.88
CA GLY A 839 29.47 41.48 -12.99
C GLY A 839 27.95 41.42 -12.85
N ASP A 840 27.22 41.79 -13.91
CA ASP A 840 25.76 41.81 -13.94
C ASP A 840 25.11 42.69 -12.85
N ALA A 841 25.74 43.85 -12.59
CA ALA A 841 25.26 44.80 -11.60
C ALA A 841 23.82 45.25 -11.88
N VAL A 842 22.95 45.09 -10.88
CA VAL A 842 21.54 45.49 -10.94
C VAL A 842 21.36 46.88 -10.33
N LEU A 843 20.67 47.76 -11.06
CA LEU A 843 20.32 49.11 -10.65
C LEU A 843 18.80 49.26 -10.61
N ALA A 844 18.24 49.50 -9.41
CA ALA A 844 16.80 49.68 -9.25
C ALA A 844 16.31 51.02 -9.84
N PRO A 845 15.02 51.14 -10.17
CA PRO A 845 14.45 52.41 -10.65
C PRO A 845 14.63 53.55 -9.65
N GLY A 846 15.07 54.71 -10.15
CA GLY A 846 15.35 55.90 -9.35
C GLY A 846 16.75 55.94 -8.74
N ASP A 847 17.45 54.82 -8.67
CA ASP A 847 18.78 54.73 -8.06
C ASP A 847 19.89 55.24 -8.97
N SER A 848 21.08 55.40 -8.38
CA SER A 848 22.31 55.75 -9.09
C SER A 848 23.46 54.84 -8.68
N ALA A 849 24.38 54.62 -9.61
CA ALA A 849 25.66 53.93 -9.36
C ALA A 849 26.83 54.78 -9.86
N THR A 850 28.04 54.52 -9.37
CA THR A 850 29.28 55.12 -9.89
C THR A 850 30.19 54.06 -10.50
N LEU A 851 30.84 54.43 -11.61
CA LEU A 851 31.92 53.68 -12.22
C LEU A 851 33.16 54.58 -12.26
N ASP A 852 34.19 54.19 -11.52
CA ASP A 852 35.43 54.93 -11.40
C ASP A 852 36.57 54.15 -12.06
N ILE A 853 37.25 54.76 -13.02
CA ILE A 853 38.34 54.16 -13.81
C ILE A 853 39.65 54.88 -13.51
N ALA A 854 40.67 54.10 -13.19
CA ALA A 854 42.03 54.53 -13.00
C ALA A 854 43.01 53.69 -13.82
N ILE A 855 44.19 54.22 -14.10
CA ILE A 855 45.24 53.54 -14.88
C ILE A 855 46.57 53.53 -14.15
N ASP A 856 47.37 52.52 -14.43
CA ASP A 856 48.79 52.45 -14.09
C ASP A 856 49.58 52.53 -15.41
N LEU A 857 50.42 53.54 -15.55
CA LEU A 857 51.20 53.77 -16.78
C LEU A 857 52.47 52.91 -16.75
N ASP A 858 52.81 52.28 -17.87
CA ASP A 858 54.07 51.54 -18.00
C ASP A 858 55.26 52.54 -18.05
N PRO A 859 56.25 52.46 -17.16
CA PRO A 859 57.43 53.33 -17.20
C PRO A 859 58.28 53.17 -18.47
N ALA A 860 58.11 52.08 -19.22
CA ALA A 860 58.78 51.81 -20.50
C ALA A 860 58.00 52.30 -21.72
N ALA A 861 56.76 52.77 -21.56
CA ALA A 861 55.94 53.26 -22.67
C ALA A 861 56.56 54.50 -23.34
N ALA A 862 56.09 54.82 -24.55
CA ALA A 862 56.42 56.08 -25.21
C ALA A 862 55.55 57.22 -24.66
N GLY A 863 56.13 58.40 -24.48
CA GLY A 863 55.37 59.62 -24.17
C GLY A 863 54.42 59.99 -25.31
N GLY A 864 53.34 60.71 -24.99
CA GLY A 864 52.27 60.97 -25.96
C GLY A 864 51.01 61.53 -25.30
N PHE A 865 49.86 61.39 -25.97
CA PHE A 865 48.57 61.77 -25.42
C PHE A 865 47.65 60.56 -25.27
N LEU A 866 46.82 60.57 -24.24
CA LEU A 866 45.82 59.54 -23.97
C LEU A 866 44.45 60.16 -23.67
N GLU A 867 43.42 59.70 -24.35
CA GLU A 867 42.00 59.97 -24.03
C GLU A 867 41.26 58.62 -23.93
N LEU A 868 40.54 58.41 -22.82
CA LEU A 868 39.62 57.28 -22.66
C LEU A 868 38.20 57.75 -23.00
N ALA A 869 37.44 56.88 -23.68
CA ALA A 869 36.09 57.19 -24.11
C ALA A 869 35.14 56.00 -23.92
N ILE A 870 33.94 56.27 -23.40
CA ILE A 870 32.83 55.30 -23.37
C ILE A 870 31.68 55.89 -24.20
N ASP A 871 31.21 55.12 -25.19
CA ASP A 871 30.08 55.48 -26.06
C ASP A 871 28.80 54.74 -25.65
N GLY A 872 27.65 55.30 -26.05
CA GLY A 872 26.34 54.70 -25.78
C GLY A 872 26.21 53.26 -26.28
N PRO A 873 26.56 52.94 -27.54
CA PRO A 873 26.51 51.56 -28.07
C PRO A 873 27.54 50.60 -27.44
N GLY A 874 28.59 51.12 -26.80
CA GLY A 874 29.59 50.32 -26.11
C GLY A 874 29.12 49.77 -24.77
N TRP A 875 27.96 50.19 -24.26
CA TRP A 875 27.38 49.72 -23.00
C TRP A 875 26.35 48.61 -23.24
N GLN A 876 26.45 47.50 -22.51
CA GLN A 876 25.45 46.45 -22.53
C GLN A 876 24.67 46.42 -21.22
N ALA A 877 23.42 46.86 -21.29
CA ALA A 877 22.44 46.72 -20.24
C ALA A 877 21.15 46.10 -20.78
N VAL A 878 20.41 45.42 -19.92
CA VAL A 878 19.12 44.81 -20.21
C VAL A 878 18.12 45.13 -19.11
N ASP A 879 16.84 45.06 -19.47
CA ASP A 879 15.73 44.96 -18.53
C ASP A 879 15.85 43.65 -17.74
N GLU A 880 15.80 43.74 -16.40
CA GLU A 880 16.03 42.61 -15.50
C GLU A 880 15.03 41.47 -15.69
N ASN A 881 13.79 41.79 -16.08
CA ASN A 881 12.71 40.81 -16.15
C ASN A 881 12.62 40.14 -17.52
N THR A 882 12.77 40.93 -18.59
CA THR A 882 12.55 40.48 -19.99
C THR A 882 13.84 40.21 -20.75
N SER A 883 15.00 40.61 -20.21
CA SER A 883 16.30 40.59 -20.89
C SER A 883 16.34 41.42 -22.18
N VAL A 884 15.38 42.32 -22.41
CA VAL A 884 15.38 43.23 -23.56
C VAL A 884 16.49 44.25 -23.40
N PRO A 885 17.33 44.52 -24.43
CA PRO A 885 18.41 45.50 -24.34
C PRO A 885 17.92 46.92 -24.02
N VAL A 886 18.64 47.59 -23.11
CA VAL A 886 18.39 48.98 -22.71
C VAL A 886 19.57 49.86 -23.11
N ALA A 887 19.27 50.94 -23.82
CA ALA A 887 20.28 51.87 -24.30
C ALA A 887 20.85 52.74 -23.17
N LEU A 888 22.14 53.08 -23.30
CA LEU A 888 22.77 54.11 -22.49
C LEU A 888 22.61 55.50 -23.16
N GLY A 889 22.02 56.44 -22.44
CA GLY A 889 21.78 57.83 -22.84
C GLY A 889 22.63 58.83 -22.04
N PRO A 890 22.93 60.03 -22.57
CA PRO A 890 23.59 61.07 -21.80
C PRO A 890 22.58 61.76 -20.86
N GLU A 891 22.98 62.05 -19.63
CA GLU A 891 22.19 62.94 -18.75
C GLU A 891 22.16 64.37 -19.34
N VAL A 892 21.16 65.18 -18.96
CA VAL A 892 20.97 66.54 -19.49
C VAL A 892 22.26 67.37 -19.36
N GLY A 893 22.77 67.89 -20.48
CA GLY A 893 24.00 68.68 -20.54
C GLY A 893 25.28 67.88 -20.83
N GLN A 894 25.19 66.57 -21.07
CA GLN A 894 26.28 65.72 -21.53
C GLN A 894 26.10 65.32 -23.00
N SER A 895 27.18 64.89 -23.66
CA SER A 895 27.16 64.34 -25.01
C SER A 895 28.09 63.12 -25.08
N PHE A 896 27.69 62.09 -25.82
CA PHE A 896 28.58 60.95 -26.09
C PHE A 896 29.60 61.28 -27.21
N PRO A 897 30.79 60.65 -27.18
CA PRO A 897 31.28 59.75 -26.13
C PRO A 897 31.60 60.51 -24.83
N LEU A 898 31.42 59.87 -23.68
CA LEU A 898 31.87 60.41 -22.39
C LEU A 898 33.38 60.17 -22.29
N VAL A 899 34.15 61.25 -22.32
CA VAL A 899 35.62 61.22 -22.39
C VAL A 899 36.30 61.62 -21.09
N SER A 900 37.47 61.05 -20.82
CA SER A 900 38.36 61.43 -19.71
C SER A 900 38.85 62.89 -19.81
N GLY A 901 38.94 63.41 -21.04
CA GLY A 901 39.81 64.53 -21.39
C GLY A 901 41.18 64.03 -21.84
N LEU A 902 41.92 64.89 -22.55
CA LEU A 902 43.23 64.56 -23.11
C LEU A 902 44.32 64.67 -22.04
N ILE A 903 45.04 63.58 -21.80
CA ILE A 903 46.11 63.48 -20.81
C ILE A 903 47.45 63.50 -21.53
N TRP A 904 48.37 64.39 -21.14
CA TRP A 904 49.75 64.38 -21.64
C TRP A 904 50.64 63.44 -20.82
N LEU A 905 51.33 62.52 -21.49
CA LEU A 905 52.20 61.51 -20.87
C LEU A 905 53.67 61.91 -20.99
N GLU A 906 54.31 62.16 -19.84
CA GLU A 906 55.69 62.65 -19.75
C GLU A 906 56.69 61.49 -19.56
N ALA A 907 57.73 61.42 -20.40
CA ALA A 907 58.77 60.40 -20.30
C ALA A 907 59.82 60.73 -19.23
N PRO A 908 60.28 59.76 -18.42
CA PRO A 908 61.28 60.00 -17.37
C PRO A 908 62.69 60.22 -17.96
N PRO A 909 63.50 61.14 -17.39
CA PRO A 909 64.87 61.40 -17.86
C PRO A 909 65.84 60.26 -17.47
N ARG A 910 66.73 59.87 -18.40
CA ARG A 910 67.56 58.64 -18.27
C ARG A 910 69.06 58.85 -18.06
N GLU A 911 69.60 60.09 -18.10
CA GLU A 911 71.05 60.34 -17.97
C GLU A 911 71.38 61.75 -17.43
N LEU A 912 72.46 61.90 -16.65
CA LEU A 912 73.03 63.19 -16.20
C LEU A 912 74.53 63.21 -16.49
N SER A 913 74.98 64.16 -17.31
CA SER A 913 76.42 64.32 -17.61
C SER A 913 77.07 65.25 -16.58
N VAL A 914 78.22 64.86 -16.03
CA VAL A 914 78.95 65.61 -15.00
C VAL A 914 80.40 65.84 -15.43
N GLY A 915 80.81 67.11 -15.52
CA GLY A 915 82.20 67.54 -15.70
C GLY A 915 82.78 68.11 -14.41
N ILE A 916 84.05 67.81 -14.10
CA ILE A 916 84.73 68.28 -12.89
C ILE A 916 85.99 69.06 -13.27
N GLU A 917 86.11 70.28 -12.75
CA GLU A 917 87.33 71.09 -12.84
C GLU A 917 87.91 71.31 -11.44
N SER A 918 89.17 70.95 -11.24
CA SER A 918 89.85 71.15 -9.95
C SER A 918 90.27 72.62 -9.79
N ARG A 919 89.97 73.19 -8.63
CA ARG A 919 90.39 74.54 -8.20
C ARG A 919 91.29 74.50 -6.96
N MET A 920 91.70 73.31 -6.54
CA MET A 920 92.48 73.14 -5.32
C MET A 920 93.85 73.84 -5.45
N PRO A 921 94.20 74.75 -4.52
CA PRO A 921 95.47 75.46 -4.56
C PRO A 921 96.64 74.53 -4.22
N ALA A 922 97.83 74.87 -4.74
CA ALA A 922 99.05 74.07 -4.58
C ALA A 922 99.58 73.98 -3.13
N VAL A 923 99.10 74.86 -2.23
CA VAL A 923 99.42 74.83 -0.80
C VAL A 923 98.12 75.02 -0.02
N LEU A 924 97.86 74.12 0.93
CA LEU A 924 96.70 74.13 1.79
C LEU A 924 97.07 74.76 3.14
N ALA A 925 96.29 75.75 3.58
CA ALA A 925 96.45 76.38 4.89
C ALA A 925 95.23 76.09 5.77
N ALA A 926 95.46 75.51 6.94
CA ALA A 926 94.42 75.23 7.93
C ALA A 926 94.13 76.47 8.80
N ASP A 927 93.74 77.58 8.16
CA ASP A 927 93.44 78.85 8.83
C ASP A 927 91.96 79.01 9.24
N GLY A 928 91.16 77.96 9.02
CA GLY A 928 89.72 77.92 9.33
C GLY A 928 88.83 78.66 8.34
N LEU A 929 89.39 79.18 7.23
CA LEU A 929 88.60 79.80 6.16
C LEU A 929 88.12 78.75 5.14
N GLU A 930 87.05 79.09 4.41
CA GLU A 930 86.55 78.26 3.32
C GLU A 930 87.49 78.28 2.12
N LEU A 931 87.83 77.10 1.62
CA LEU A 931 88.70 76.88 0.48
C LEU A 931 87.91 76.33 -0.70
N ALA A 932 87.90 77.04 -1.83
CA ALA A 932 87.33 76.51 -3.07
C ALA A 932 88.22 75.42 -3.66
N CYS A 933 87.67 74.21 -3.85
CA CYS A 933 88.44 73.02 -4.23
C CYS A 933 88.08 72.48 -5.61
N ALA A 934 86.83 72.59 -6.06
CA ALA A 934 86.40 72.12 -7.37
C ALA A 934 85.14 72.82 -7.85
N SER A 935 84.92 72.83 -9.16
CA SER A 935 83.63 73.18 -9.77
C SER A 935 83.09 72.01 -10.60
N PHE A 936 81.83 71.65 -10.35
CA PHE A 936 81.09 70.59 -11.01
C PHE A 936 80.10 71.19 -12.01
N THR A 937 80.27 70.93 -13.29
CA THR A 937 79.28 71.29 -14.31
C THR A 937 78.35 70.11 -14.55
N LEU A 938 77.07 70.29 -14.20
CA LEU A 938 76.00 69.32 -14.35
C LEU A 938 75.16 69.70 -15.56
N SER A 939 75.00 68.78 -16.52
CA SER A 939 74.13 69.01 -17.67
C SER A 939 73.23 67.82 -17.90
N ASN A 940 71.93 68.08 -18.04
CA ASN A 940 70.96 67.08 -18.47
C ASN A 940 70.93 67.06 -20.01
N PRO A 941 71.44 66.00 -20.68
CA PRO A 941 71.51 65.92 -22.13
C PRO A 941 70.16 65.63 -22.80
N ALA A 942 69.07 65.49 -22.05
CA ALA A 942 67.74 65.22 -22.58
C ALA A 942 67.22 66.34 -23.51
N ALA A 943 66.25 66.02 -24.36
CA ALA A 943 65.69 66.97 -25.31
C ALA A 943 64.81 68.01 -24.58
N ALA A 944 64.66 69.20 -25.18
CA ALA A 944 63.75 70.21 -24.65
C ALA A 944 62.30 69.66 -24.65
N GLY A 945 61.71 69.48 -23.46
CA GLY A 945 60.39 68.88 -23.27
C GLY A 945 60.37 67.59 -22.41
N ASP A 946 61.53 67.00 -22.15
CA ASP A 946 61.68 65.87 -21.21
C ASP A 946 61.71 66.36 -19.75
N GLY A 947 61.60 65.45 -18.78
CA GLY A 947 61.63 65.79 -17.35
C GLY A 947 63.02 66.27 -16.84
N ALA A 948 63.03 67.05 -15.76
CA ALA A 948 64.25 67.46 -15.06
C ALA A 948 64.89 66.29 -14.29
N VAL A 949 66.22 66.26 -14.19
CA VAL A 949 66.94 65.32 -13.31
C VAL A 949 67.15 65.96 -11.94
N PRO A 950 66.54 65.46 -10.84
CA PRO A 950 66.75 66.01 -9.51
C PRO A 950 68.06 65.50 -8.89
N LEU A 951 69.01 66.40 -8.59
CA LEU A 951 70.23 66.08 -7.86
C LEU A 951 70.03 66.30 -6.36
N ALA A 952 70.11 65.23 -5.56
CA ALA A 952 69.92 65.30 -4.11
C ALA A 952 71.19 65.73 -3.33
N GLY A 953 72.38 65.50 -3.89
CA GLY A 953 73.66 65.80 -3.24
C GLY A 953 74.82 65.03 -3.85
N LEU A 954 76.01 65.18 -3.27
CA LEU A 954 77.24 64.48 -3.66
C LEU A 954 77.85 63.74 -2.48
N VAL A 955 78.47 62.59 -2.75
CA VAL A 955 79.35 61.92 -1.78
C VAL A 955 80.78 62.26 -2.14
N LEU A 956 81.52 62.81 -1.18
CA LEU A 956 82.94 63.10 -1.30
C LEU A 956 83.77 62.00 -0.64
N CYS A 957 84.85 61.63 -1.30
CA CYS A 957 85.91 60.75 -0.82
C CYS A 957 87.25 61.48 -0.97
N ALA A 958 88.26 61.15 -0.17
CA ALA A 958 89.57 61.80 -0.21
C ALA A 958 90.69 60.76 -0.38
N GLU A 959 91.76 61.16 -1.06
CA GLU A 959 93.00 60.39 -1.16
C GLU A 959 94.23 61.32 -1.02
N ASP A 960 95.39 60.75 -0.70
CA ASP A 960 96.66 61.49 -0.70
C ASP A 960 97.21 61.65 -2.13
N GLY A 961 98.28 62.44 -2.29
CA GLY A 961 98.92 62.69 -3.58
C GLY A 961 99.59 61.46 -4.22
N HIS A 962 99.48 60.27 -3.62
CA HIS A 962 99.97 58.99 -4.15
C HIS A 962 98.80 58.00 -4.40
N GLY A 963 97.54 58.44 -4.21
CA GLY A 963 96.34 57.65 -4.45
C GLY A 963 95.95 56.71 -3.32
N VAL A 964 96.46 56.94 -2.10
CA VAL A 964 96.03 56.20 -0.91
C VAL A 964 94.79 56.86 -0.33
N ALA A 965 93.68 56.12 -0.24
CA ALA A 965 92.44 56.63 0.34
C ALA A 965 92.64 57.10 1.78
N LEU A 966 92.13 58.29 2.08
CA LEU A 966 92.18 58.91 3.39
C LEU A 966 90.75 59.10 3.91
N PRO A 967 90.53 59.03 5.24
CA PRO A 967 89.29 59.54 5.80
C PRO A 967 89.14 61.02 5.45
N VAL A 968 88.07 61.38 4.74
CA VAL A 968 87.77 62.78 4.37
C VAL A 968 87.82 63.70 5.59
N GLY A 969 87.33 63.22 6.74
CA GLY A 969 87.33 64.00 7.98
C GLY A 969 88.70 64.22 8.63
N ALA A 970 89.72 63.45 8.23
CA ALA A 970 91.12 63.68 8.65
C ALA A 970 91.68 64.97 8.06
N ALA A 971 91.17 65.39 6.89
CA ALA A 971 91.56 66.62 6.22
C ALA A 971 90.51 67.73 6.37
N LEU A 972 89.23 67.38 6.26
CA LEU A 972 88.13 68.33 6.22
C LEU A 972 87.36 68.33 7.54
N ARG A 973 86.99 69.51 8.00
CA ARG A 973 86.01 69.73 9.06
C ARG A 973 84.59 69.79 8.49
N ARG A 974 84.44 70.34 7.29
CA ARG A 974 83.15 70.49 6.60
C ARG A 974 83.30 70.68 5.11
N ALA A 975 82.31 70.25 4.35
CA ALA A 975 82.21 70.46 2.91
C ALA A 975 80.88 71.11 2.56
N ARG A 976 80.92 72.08 1.64
CA ARG A 976 79.78 72.92 1.23
C ARG A 976 79.74 73.02 -0.29
N LEU A 977 78.55 72.86 -0.86
CA LEU A 977 78.29 73.09 -2.27
C LEU A 977 77.54 74.39 -2.43
N TYR A 978 78.06 75.26 -3.28
CA TYR A 978 77.48 76.55 -3.61
C TYR A 978 76.95 76.52 -5.06
N LEU A 979 75.74 77.02 -5.26
CA LEU A 979 75.16 77.29 -6.58
C LEU A 979 75.09 78.82 -6.73
N ASP A 980 75.76 79.36 -7.76
CA ASP A 980 75.83 80.82 -8.00
C ASP A 980 76.19 81.62 -6.72
N ASP A 981 77.25 81.22 -6.03
CA ASP A 981 77.74 81.77 -4.76
C ASP A 981 76.78 81.69 -3.56
N THR A 982 75.65 80.99 -3.69
CA THR A 982 74.69 80.74 -2.59
C THR A 982 74.85 79.32 -2.07
N LEU A 983 74.93 79.15 -0.74
CA LEU A 983 75.06 77.83 -0.12
C LEU A 983 73.83 76.97 -0.44
N TRP A 984 74.04 75.87 -1.16
CA TRP A 984 72.98 74.95 -1.55
C TRP A 984 72.93 73.72 -0.64
N ALA A 985 74.08 73.12 -0.34
CA ALA A 985 74.18 71.94 0.51
C ALA A 985 75.43 71.99 1.40
N GLU A 986 75.34 71.43 2.60
CA GLU A 986 76.46 71.36 3.56
C GLU A 986 76.50 69.96 4.19
N SER A 987 77.70 69.43 4.41
CA SER A 987 77.89 68.22 5.17
C SER A 987 77.65 68.43 6.67
N ALA A 988 77.33 67.35 7.38
CA ALA A 988 77.52 67.36 8.83
C ALA A 988 78.98 67.69 9.20
N ALA A 989 79.21 68.12 10.44
CA ALA A 989 80.56 68.30 10.95
C ALA A 989 81.32 66.96 10.90
N LEU A 990 82.48 66.96 10.26
CA LEU A 990 83.28 65.76 10.04
C LEU A 990 84.27 65.57 11.19
N THR A 991 84.40 64.34 11.67
CA THR A 991 85.42 63.92 12.65
C THR A 991 86.61 63.28 11.92
N ALA A 992 87.80 63.28 12.54
CA ALA A 992 89.05 62.82 11.91
C ALA A 992 89.00 61.42 11.27
N ASP A 993 88.07 60.56 11.68
CA ASP A 993 87.86 59.19 11.20
C ASP A 993 86.74 59.06 10.13
N SER A 994 86.08 60.14 9.72
CA SER A 994 85.00 60.11 8.72
C SER A 994 85.52 59.70 7.34
N LEU A 995 85.10 58.53 6.84
CA LEU A 995 85.59 57.95 5.57
C LEU A 995 85.07 58.64 4.31
N GLY A 996 83.92 59.30 4.38
CA GLY A 996 83.30 60.02 3.27
C GLY A 996 82.38 61.13 3.79
N ALA A 997 82.10 62.13 2.96
CA ALA A 997 81.21 63.23 3.31
C ALA A 997 80.03 63.31 2.34
N TRP A 998 78.82 63.01 2.82
CA TRP A 998 77.61 63.33 2.08
C TRP A 998 77.31 64.82 2.21
N VAL A 999 77.22 65.49 1.07
CA VAL A 999 76.85 66.91 0.93
C VAL A 999 75.54 66.97 0.18
N GLY A 1000 74.42 66.87 0.92
CA GLY A 1000 73.07 66.85 0.35
C GLY A 1000 72.19 67.97 0.86
N ALA A 1001 71.21 68.36 0.04
CA ALA A 1001 70.20 69.35 0.37
C ALA A 1001 68.85 68.68 0.69
N ALA A 1002 68.03 69.33 1.53
CA ALA A 1002 66.67 68.85 1.81
C ALA A 1002 65.73 68.96 0.60
N THR A 1003 66.06 69.82 -0.37
CA THR A 1003 65.33 69.96 -1.64
C THR A 1003 66.30 69.67 -2.78
N PRO A 1004 66.08 68.59 -3.56
CA PRO A 1004 66.92 68.27 -4.71
C PRO A 1004 66.95 69.42 -5.71
N LEU A 1005 68.11 69.65 -6.33
CA LEU A 1005 68.27 70.65 -7.38
C LEU A 1005 67.80 70.07 -8.71
N PRO A 1006 66.73 70.60 -9.34
CA PRO A 1006 66.34 70.17 -10.68
C PRO A 1006 67.36 70.65 -11.72
N VAL A 1007 67.90 69.72 -12.50
CA VAL A 1007 68.69 70.02 -13.71
C VAL A 1007 67.78 69.84 -14.91
N GLU A 1008 67.28 70.96 -15.43
CA GLU A 1008 66.39 70.99 -16.59
C GLU A 1008 67.08 70.49 -17.88
N PRO A 1009 66.34 69.89 -18.84
CA PRO A 1009 66.92 69.48 -20.12
C PRO A 1009 67.65 70.62 -20.82
N GLN A 1010 68.83 70.32 -21.37
CA GLN A 1010 69.73 71.28 -22.04
C GLN A 1010 70.23 72.44 -21.15
N GLN A 1011 69.96 72.40 -19.84
CA GLN A 1011 70.49 73.37 -18.89
C GLN A 1011 71.79 72.85 -18.26
N ALA A 1012 72.81 73.71 -18.24
CA ALA A 1012 74.03 73.48 -17.46
C ALA A 1012 73.95 74.24 -16.13
N ARG A 1013 74.18 73.55 -15.02
CA ARG A 1013 74.30 74.12 -13.67
C ARG A 1013 75.72 73.89 -13.16
N VAL A 1014 76.32 74.89 -12.53
CA VAL A 1014 77.68 74.77 -11.96
C VAL A 1014 77.60 74.83 -10.44
N LEU A 1015 78.08 73.79 -9.77
CA LEU A 1015 78.24 73.77 -8.32
C LEU A 1015 79.71 73.96 -7.96
N GLU A 1016 80.01 74.90 -7.08
CA GLU A 1016 81.34 75.08 -6.52
C GLU A 1016 81.44 74.37 -5.15
N LEU A 1017 82.41 73.48 -5.03
CA LEU A 1017 82.75 72.82 -3.77
C LEU A 1017 83.75 73.68 -3.01
N ARG A 1018 83.34 74.10 -1.81
CA ARG A 1018 84.19 74.76 -0.82
C ARG A 1018 84.30 73.87 0.40
N VAL A 1019 85.50 73.75 0.95
CA VAL A 1019 85.78 72.92 2.12
C VAL A 1019 86.49 73.73 3.19
N GLU A 1020 86.29 73.34 4.44
CA GLU A 1020 86.97 73.91 5.60
C GLU A 1020 87.91 72.83 6.14
N LEU A 1021 89.21 73.12 6.26
CA LEU A 1021 90.22 72.17 6.72
C LEU A 1021 90.22 72.01 8.25
N GLN A 1022 90.68 70.88 8.76
CA GLN A 1022 90.94 70.66 10.20
C GLN A 1022 92.09 71.55 10.69
N GLU A 1023 91.97 72.17 11.87
CA GLU A 1023 92.95 73.12 12.44
C GLU A 1023 94.36 72.51 12.60
N ASP A 1024 94.46 71.20 12.83
CA ASP A 1024 95.72 70.47 13.00
C ASP A 1024 96.23 69.77 11.71
N PHE A 1025 95.64 70.08 10.54
CA PHE A 1025 96.03 69.44 9.29
C PHE A 1025 97.43 69.90 8.82
N ALA A 1026 98.43 69.01 8.96
CA ALA A 1026 99.83 69.25 8.59
C ALA A 1026 100.32 68.36 7.42
N GLY A 1027 99.41 67.95 6.52
CA GLY A 1027 99.70 67.04 5.40
C GLY A 1027 100.07 67.77 4.09
N PRO A 1028 101.10 67.32 3.33
CA PRO A 1028 101.57 68.03 2.14
C PRO A 1028 100.74 67.79 0.84
N SER A 1029 99.73 66.92 0.82
CA SER A 1029 98.90 66.65 -0.39
C SER A 1029 97.51 66.06 -0.08
N LEU A 1030 96.46 66.54 -0.77
CA LEU A 1030 95.07 66.07 -0.72
C LEU A 1030 94.50 66.03 -2.15
N ARG A 1031 93.69 65.04 -2.50
CA ARG A 1031 92.96 64.96 -3.77
C ARG A 1031 91.50 64.59 -3.57
#